data_AF-A0AAD2X9H2-F1
#
_entry.id   AF-A0AAD2X9H2-F1
#
_cell.length_a   1.000
_cell.length_b   1.000
_cell.length_c   1.000
_cell.angle_alpha   90.00
_cell.angle_beta   90.00
_cell.angle_gamma   90.00
#
_symmetry.space_group_name_H-M   'P 1'
#
loop_
_entity.id
_entity.type
_entity.pdbx_description
1 polymer ?
#
loop_
_entity_poly.entity_id
_entity_poly.type
_entity_poly.pdbx_seq_one_letter_code
_entity_poly.pdbx_strand_id
1 'polypeptide(L)'
;MTKEIKPLVEQEDAIQKQAKSVSDKKTANKLEVYYSSVAYLQFEEDTQVLANLHKKGHVNKLLKEAANYDQGDAIGLDKTFKSPLQNKGDDLVKEDKNYAIVYNNSVGGTYEVYRKVSEQNVKENIERYGLPDNATQDVKDLARAAEKQQHAASPTEEKLSPMLNQYDSMKAKHPDAMLLFRSGDFYMVYREDAAKASKVLNLSLTQKAPGIDMVSFPHHALDTYLPKLIRAGERVAICDQLEMSRKEKVEQTKAAKNATDAKELRDQLAGKIVETVGKNNHHAFVLPLSDKVVSVETVKGETIELAKMQVLRGRVTFTDTEGNKLQLRDLKPDAIQQLTEKLPTIAKNHIDGLRAKETLSQPNQQSASASTSPHTATTDQQQQFIDDIKAAMGSSKMVVLPDFGTKKGVVAGTDEDKGISLNRVYAWNDNISFAGSVPGDDSKKRRYYHPENIRPDFYNYLISEVKKAVAPQLITENGQKVTSANLFESPKQEGKYFFYARLDGVGLHPKAVKEQDVDAFMKKEISVKDMFAKYYPSKMAKQLSKEDFDNLKLSDGRELTTFRVYKQRNESKPHFGEYMLYAEMGDKRFHATPLTHDQLDVYFDRTQSKSQIAEKVIGEQLHLKSAYEKYRFPENIPVQEIRVRKDAEGAWLISATVQDRGQTPERKMSNNDLYSLFKSKTASREQLGAKYLTEDVKELSLTKKLDRSQGLKL
;
A
#
# COMPACT_ATOMS: atom_id res chain seq x y z
N MET A 1 27.90 -39.23 -60.53
CA MET A 1 26.61 -39.95 -60.61
C MET A 1 25.52 -39.02 -60.12
N THR A 2 24.50 -38.87 -60.96
CA THR A 2 23.33 -38.00 -60.90
C THR A 2 22.48 -38.11 -59.63
N LYS A 3 21.91 -36.98 -59.18
CA LYS A 3 20.44 -36.74 -59.26
C LYS A 3 20.07 -35.31 -58.86
N GLU A 4 19.53 -34.57 -59.83
CA GLU A 4 18.61 -33.44 -59.60
C GLU A 4 17.31 -33.97 -58.97
N ILE A 5 16.77 -33.24 -57.99
CA ILE A 5 15.33 -33.24 -57.68
C ILE A 5 14.90 -31.79 -57.47
N LYS A 6 13.93 -31.33 -58.28
CA LYS A 6 13.23 -30.04 -58.22
C LYS A 6 12.20 -29.99 -57.06
N PRO A 7 11.72 -28.78 -56.67
CA PRO A 7 11.12 -28.53 -55.35
C PRO A 7 9.64 -28.90 -55.27
N LEU A 8 9.20 -29.32 -54.08
CA LEU A 8 7.79 -29.53 -53.75
C LEU A 8 7.27 -28.29 -52.99
N VAL A 9 6.54 -27.42 -53.69
CA VAL A 9 6.00 -26.13 -53.21
C VAL A 9 4.76 -26.29 -52.30
N GLU A 10 4.28 -27.51 -52.05
CA GLU A 10 3.01 -27.73 -51.32
C GLU A 10 3.14 -27.87 -49.79
N GLN A 11 4.35 -27.83 -49.21
CA GLN A 11 4.53 -27.89 -47.75
C GLN A 11 4.66 -26.52 -47.06
N GLU A 12 4.91 -25.42 -47.78
CA GLU A 12 5.02 -24.08 -47.17
C GLU A 12 3.64 -23.47 -46.84
N ASP A 13 2.63 -23.67 -47.69
CA ASP A 13 1.27 -23.15 -47.45
C ASP A 13 0.53 -23.88 -46.32
N ALA A 14 0.86 -25.15 -46.09
CA ALA A 14 0.28 -25.94 -44.99
C ALA A 14 0.84 -25.50 -43.62
N ILE A 15 2.13 -25.14 -43.57
CA ILE A 15 2.79 -24.68 -42.34
C ILE A 15 2.43 -23.21 -42.04
N GLN A 16 2.27 -22.35 -43.04
CA GLN A 16 1.78 -20.98 -42.83
C GLN A 16 0.31 -20.93 -42.36
N LYS A 17 -0.55 -21.85 -42.82
CA LYS A 17 -1.93 -21.95 -42.31
C LYS A 17 -2.01 -22.54 -40.90
N GLN A 18 -1.12 -23.45 -40.51
CA GLN A 18 -1.01 -23.90 -39.12
C GLN A 18 -0.45 -22.81 -38.19
N ALA A 19 0.49 -21.97 -38.65
CA ALA A 19 1.00 -20.85 -37.84
C ALA A 19 -0.04 -19.73 -37.64
N LYS A 20 -0.92 -19.47 -38.61
CA LYS A 20 -2.03 -18.50 -38.46
C LYS A 20 -3.22 -19.02 -37.65
N SER A 21 -3.45 -20.34 -37.60
CA SER A 21 -4.61 -20.93 -36.89
C SER A 21 -4.37 -21.27 -35.42
N VAL A 22 -3.14 -21.14 -34.91
CA VAL A 22 -2.83 -21.39 -33.48
C VAL A 22 -2.94 -20.11 -32.62
N SER A 23 -3.14 -18.93 -33.22
CA SER A 23 -3.34 -17.68 -32.46
C SER A 23 -4.77 -17.43 -31.97
N ASP A 24 -5.76 -18.18 -32.47
CA ASP A 24 -7.16 -18.05 -32.07
C ASP A 24 -7.68 -19.31 -31.38
N LYS A 25 -7.40 -19.45 -30.07
CA LYS A 25 -8.33 -20.02 -29.06
C LYS A 25 -7.69 -20.13 -27.66
N LYS A 26 -8.22 -19.32 -26.72
CA LYS A 26 -8.16 -19.41 -25.24
C LYS A 26 -6.74 -19.37 -24.66
N THR A 27 -6.35 -18.48 -23.74
CA THR A 27 -6.87 -18.27 -22.39
C THR A 27 -6.02 -17.18 -21.69
N ALA A 28 -6.63 -16.37 -20.80
CA ALA A 28 -6.02 -15.52 -19.75
C ALA A 28 -5.24 -14.25 -20.16
N ASN A 29 -5.58 -13.12 -19.53
CA ASN A 29 -4.90 -11.81 -19.57
C ASN A 29 -3.37 -11.96 -19.44
N LYS A 30 -2.66 -11.94 -20.57
CA LYS A 30 -1.21 -11.76 -20.62
C LYS A 30 -0.99 -10.26 -20.86
N LEU A 31 -0.39 -9.57 -19.90
CA LEU A 31 0.04 -8.17 -20.06
C LEU A 31 0.88 -8.07 -21.34
N GLU A 32 0.49 -7.23 -22.30
CA GLU A 32 1.29 -7.00 -23.50
C GLU A 32 2.62 -6.32 -23.11
N VAL A 33 3.73 -6.86 -23.58
CA VAL A 33 5.10 -6.40 -23.30
C VAL A 33 5.68 -5.75 -24.56
N TYR A 34 6.30 -4.59 -24.39
CA TYR A 34 7.03 -3.84 -25.41
C TYR A 34 8.54 -3.86 -25.12
N TYR A 35 9.35 -3.60 -26.13
CA TYR A 35 10.80 -3.66 -26.11
C TYR A 35 11.36 -2.29 -26.50
N SER A 36 11.95 -1.57 -25.55
CA SER A 36 12.60 -0.27 -25.77
C SER A 36 14.10 -0.46 -25.92
N SER A 37 14.69 -0.09 -27.05
CA SER A 37 16.15 -0.14 -27.24
C SER A 37 16.82 0.85 -26.28
N VAL A 38 17.74 0.35 -25.45
CA VAL A 38 18.52 1.14 -24.49
C VAL A 38 19.97 1.33 -24.94
N ALA A 39 20.49 0.39 -25.74
CA ALA A 39 21.82 0.50 -26.34
C ALA A 39 21.88 -0.22 -27.68
N TYR A 40 22.47 0.47 -28.66
CA TYR A 40 22.76 -0.07 -29.99
C TYR A 40 24.26 0.02 -30.25
N LEU A 41 24.94 -1.14 -30.27
CA LEU A 41 26.39 -1.26 -30.30
C LEU A 41 26.83 -1.61 -31.73
N GLN A 42 27.39 -0.61 -32.42
CA GLN A 42 27.73 -0.69 -33.84
C GLN A 42 29.22 -0.91 -34.11
N PHE A 43 30.10 -0.44 -33.23
CA PHE A 43 31.55 -0.49 -33.44
C PHE A 43 32.18 -1.76 -32.86
N GLU A 44 33.29 -2.21 -33.44
CA GLU A 44 34.00 -3.42 -32.99
C GLU A 44 34.44 -3.32 -31.52
N GLU A 45 34.87 -2.13 -31.08
CA GLU A 45 35.28 -1.87 -29.69
C GLU A 45 34.13 -2.07 -28.70
N ASP A 46 32.93 -1.60 -29.05
CA ASP A 46 31.73 -1.67 -28.21
C ASP A 46 31.09 -3.08 -28.22
N THR A 47 31.16 -3.76 -29.36
CA THR A 47 30.61 -5.11 -29.52
C THR A 47 31.53 -6.19 -28.95
N GLN A 48 32.81 -5.90 -28.71
CA GLN A 48 33.82 -6.88 -28.30
C GLN A 48 33.43 -7.63 -27.02
N VAL A 49 32.87 -6.92 -26.04
CA VAL A 49 32.47 -7.52 -24.75
C VAL A 49 31.33 -8.52 -24.95
N LEU A 50 30.24 -8.12 -25.62
CA LEU A 50 29.10 -8.99 -25.87
C LEU A 50 29.45 -10.12 -26.86
N ALA A 51 30.22 -9.83 -27.90
CA ALA A 51 30.67 -10.82 -28.89
C ALA A 51 31.56 -11.88 -28.25
N ASN A 52 32.48 -11.51 -27.35
CA ASN A 52 33.31 -12.47 -26.61
C ASN A 52 32.48 -13.36 -25.68
N LEU A 53 31.49 -12.79 -24.99
CA LEU A 53 30.60 -13.55 -24.11
C LEU A 53 29.65 -14.47 -24.92
N HIS A 54 29.17 -14.01 -26.07
CA HIS A 54 28.33 -14.77 -26.99
C HIS A 54 29.10 -15.94 -27.61
N LYS A 55 30.32 -15.71 -28.13
CA LYS A 55 31.21 -16.77 -28.65
C LYS A 55 31.57 -17.83 -27.59
N LYS A 56 31.72 -17.42 -26.32
CA LYS A 56 32.03 -18.32 -25.19
C LYS A 56 30.79 -19.00 -24.58
N GLY A 57 29.58 -18.70 -25.06
CA GLY A 57 28.32 -19.27 -24.55
C GLY A 57 27.98 -18.85 -23.11
N HIS A 58 28.50 -17.72 -22.62
CA HIS A 58 28.28 -17.25 -21.24
C HIS A 58 27.00 -16.43 -21.09
N VAL A 59 25.87 -17.11 -21.29
CA VAL A 59 24.52 -16.52 -21.37
C VAL A 59 24.10 -15.68 -20.15
N ASN A 60 24.43 -16.09 -18.93
CA ASN A 60 24.08 -15.32 -17.73
C ASN A 60 24.93 -14.05 -17.55
N LYS A 61 26.16 -14.05 -18.06
CA LYS A 61 27.04 -12.87 -18.01
C LYS A 61 26.60 -11.83 -19.05
N LEU A 62 26.10 -12.27 -20.21
CA LEU A 62 25.53 -11.40 -21.25
C LEU A 62 24.38 -10.53 -20.71
N LEU A 63 23.42 -11.12 -20.01
CA LEU A 63 22.28 -10.38 -19.44
C LEU A 63 22.70 -9.42 -18.32
N LYS A 64 23.67 -9.82 -17.50
CA LYS A 64 24.23 -8.94 -16.47
C LYS A 64 24.95 -7.75 -17.07
N GLU A 65 25.67 -7.95 -18.17
CA GLU A 65 26.33 -6.88 -18.91
C GLU A 65 25.32 -5.97 -19.61
N ALA A 66 24.26 -6.55 -20.21
CA ALA A 66 23.16 -5.80 -20.82
C ALA A 66 22.49 -4.83 -19.83
N ALA A 67 22.33 -5.22 -18.57
CA ALA A 67 21.77 -4.36 -17.53
C ALA A 67 22.66 -3.13 -17.21
N ASN A 68 23.96 -3.17 -17.46
CA ASN A 68 24.86 -2.03 -17.22
C ASN A 68 24.67 -0.92 -18.29
N TYR A 69 24.10 -1.24 -19.45
CA TYR A 69 23.83 -0.28 -20.51
C TYR A 69 22.52 0.50 -20.29
N ASP A 70 21.63 0.03 -19.42
CA ASP A 70 20.42 0.77 -19.06
C ASP A 70 20.72 1.76 -17.93
N GLN A 71 20.68 3.05 -18.26
CA GLN A 71 20.88 4.14 -17.30
C GLN A 71 19.62 4.44 -16.47
N GLY A 72 18.49 3.75 -16.74
CA GLY A 72 17.23 3.95 -16.03
C GLY A 72 16.43 5.15 -16.55
N ASP A 73 16.81 5.71 -17.70
CA ASP A 73 16.13 6.84 -18.31
C ASP A 73 14.72 6.48 -18.81
N ALA A 74 13.92 7.52 -19.10
CA ALA A 74 12.61 7.35 -19.72
C ALA A 74 12.73 6.58 -21.05
N ILE A 75 11.76 5.71 -21.36
CA ILE A 75 11.75 5.00 -22.65
C ILE A 75 11.71 5.98 -23.83
N GLY A 76 12.48 5.70 -24.87
CA GLY A 76 12.38 6.39 -26.16
C GLY A 76 11.25 5.80 -27.00
N LEU A 77 10.21 6.58 -27.28
CA LEU A 77 9.06 6.14 -28.08
C LEU A 77 9.41 5.90 -29.56
N ASP A 78 10.53 6.45 -30.03
CA ASP A 78 11.13 6.25 -31.35
C ASP A 78 11.91 4.93 -31.49
N LYS A 79 12.19 4.26 -30.36
CA LYS A 79 12.92 2.99 -30.32
C LYS A 79 12.21 1.91 -29.49
N THR A 80 10.89 2.03 -29.36
CA THR A 80 10.06 1.07 -28.62
C THR A 80 9.20 0.25 -29.58
N PHE A 81 9.26 -1.08 -29.49
CA PHE A 81 8.62 -1.99 -30.45
C PHE A 81 7.84 -3.10 -29.76
N LYS A 82 6.89 -3.73 -30.46
CA LYS A 82 6.12 -4.88 -29.96
C LYS A 82 6.90 -6.20 -30.03
N SER A 83 7.97 -6.24 -30.82
CA SER A 83 8.91 -7.36 -30.96
C SER A 83 10.35 -6.86 -30.85
N PRO A 84 11.31 -7.60 -30.26
CA PRO A 84 12.72 -7.21 -30.29
C PRO A 84 13.39 -7.53 -31.63
N LEU A 85 12.81 -8.43 -32.44
CA LEU A 85 13.33 -8.79 -33.76
C LEU A 85 12.69 -7.89 -34.82
N GLN A 86 13.47 -6.93 -35.31
CA GLN A 86 13.01 -5.92 -36.27
C GLN A 86 13.27 -6.34 -37.72
N ASN A 87 14.38 -7.04 -38.02
CA ASN A 87 14.71 -7.47 -39.37
C ASN A 87 14.70 -8.99 -39.52
N LYS A 88 14.39 -9.46 -40.73
CA LYS A 88 14.46 -10.87 -41.08
C LYS A 88 15.93 -11.29 -41.09
N GLY A 89 16.31 -12.22 -40.22
CA GLY A 89 17.69 -12.70 -40.07
C GLY A 89 18.39 -12.27 -38.77
N ASP A 90 17.77 -11.39 -37.98
CA ASP A 90 18.27 -11.04 -36.64
C ASP A 90 18.03 -12.21 -35.67
N ASP A 91 19.01 -12.48 -34.81
CA ASP A 91 18.96 -13.57 -33.84
C ASP A 91 18.71 -13.05 -32.43
N LEU A 92 17.67 -13.55 -31.76
CA LEU A 92 17.47 -13.31 -30.33
C LEU A 92 18.48 -14.16 -29.55
N VAL A 93 19.57 -13.54 -29.11
CA VAL A 93 20.63 -14.22 -28.36
C VAL A 93 20.10 -14.73 -27.02
N LYS A 94 19.44 -13.85 -26.26
CA LYS A 94 18.80 -14.22 -24.98
C LYS A 94 17.79 -13.17 -24.52
N GLU A 95 16.78 -13.62 -23.79
CA GLU A 95 15.89 -12.76 -23.01
C GLU A 95 15.72 -13.25 -21.56
N ASP A 96 15.43 -12.31 -20.66
CA ASP A 96 14.95 -12.57 -19.30
C ASP A 96 13.68 -11.77 -18.98
N LYS A 97 13.38 -11.55 -17.70
CA LYS A 97 12.20 -10.79 -17.25
C LYS A 97 12.26 -9.30 -17.63
N ASN A 98 13.45 -8.73 -17.75
CA ASN A 98 13.68 -7.29 -17.85
C ASN A 98 14.38 -6.88 -19.16
N TYR A 99 15.21 -7.73 -19.76
CA TYR A 99 16.03 -7.39 -20.93
C TYR A 99 15.98 -8.46 -22.03
N ALA A 100 16.24 -8.04 -23.25
CA ALA A 100 16.46 -8.89 -24.42
C ALA A 100 17.67 -8.40 -25.21
N ILE A 101 18.53 -9.33 -25.64
CA ILE A 101 19.73 -9.04 -26.42
C ILE A 101 19.54 -9.65 -27.80
N VAL A 102 19.64 -8.81 -28.83
CA VAL A 102 19.51 -9.19 -30.23
C VAL A 102 20.86 -9.02 -30.92
N TYR A 103 21.22 -9.99 -31.74
CA TYR A 103 22.36 -9.92 -32.63
C TYR A 103 21.85 -9.70 -34.04
N ASN A 104 22.13 -8.51 -34.59
CA ASN A 104 21.59 -8.11 -35.88
C ASN A 104 22.54 -8.55 -37.00
N ASN A 105 22.32 -9.76 -37.52
CA ASN A 105 23.06 -10.26 -38.68
C ASN A 105 22.80 -9.44 -39.93
N SER A 106 21.59 -8.89 -40.05
CA SER A 106 21.10 -8.24 -41.28
C SER A 106 21.73 -6.88 -41.54
N VAL A 107 22.41 -6.28 -40.55
CA VAL A 107 23.05 -4.95 -40.64
C VAL A 107 24.57 -4.99 -40.37
N GLY A 108 25.19 -6.18 -40.46
CA GLY A 108 26.65 -6.29 -40.40
C GLY A 108 27.23 -6.74 -39.05
N GLY A 109 26.46 -7.41 -38.19
CA GLY A 109 26.99 -8.05 -36.98
C GLY A 109 27.02 -7.18 -35.72
N THR A 110 25.99 -6.37 -35.52
CA THR A 110 25.85 -5.46 -34.36
C THR A 110 25.05 -6.09 -33.23
N TYR A 111 25.16 -5.56 -32.00
CA TYR A 111 24.30 -5.97 -30.88
C TYR A 111 23.32 -4.87 -30.50
N GLU A 112 22.10 -5.25 -30.16
CA GLU A 112 21.10 -4.35 -29.62
C GLU A 112 20.53 -4.88 -28.31
N VAL A 113 20.43 -3.99 -27.32
CA VAL A 113 19.92 -4.30 -25.98
C VAL A 113 18.57 -3.62 -25.81
N TYR A 114 17.55 -4.42 -25.55
CA TYR A 114 16.19 -3.99 -25.32
C TYR A 114 15.79 -4.15 -23.86
N ARG A 115 15.12 -3.14 -23.31
CA ARG A 115 14.41 -3.20 -22.03
C ARG A 115 12.94 -3.57 -22.26
N LYS A 116 12.45 -4.55 -21.50
CA LYS A 116 11.04 -4.95 -21.48
C LYS A 116 10.22 -3.96 -20.66
N VAL A 117 9.21 -3.37 -21.28
CA VAL A 117 8.29 -2.40 -20.66
C VAL A 117 6.84 -2.80 -20.87
N SER A 118 5.97 -2.41 -19.94
CA SER A 118 4.54 -2.73 -20.03
C SER A 118 3.82 -1.76 -20.97
N GLU A 119 2.73 -2.22 -21.61
CA GLU A 119 1.84 -1.36 -22.39
C GLU A 119 1.38 -0.10 -21.63
N GLN A 120 1.09 -0.24 -20.33
CA GLN A 120 0.69 0.87 -19.47
C GLN A 120 1.79 1.93 -19.34
N ASN A 121 3.05 1.50 -19.22
CA ASN A 121 4.19 2.42 -19.14
C ASN A 121 4.40 3.21 -20.45
N VAL A 122 4.12 2.58 -21.60
CA VAL A 122 4.15 3.26 -22.90
C VAL A 122 3.03 4.31 -23.00
N LYS A 123 1.80 3.97 -22.57
CA LYS A 123 0.68 4.91 -22.53
C LYS A 123 0.94 6.11 -21.62
N GLU A 124 1.44 5.87 -20.41
CA GLU A 124 1.81 6.94 -19.47
C GLU A 124 2.90 7.86 -20.03
N ASN A 125 3.85 7.32 -20.81
CA ASN A 125 4.90 8.11 -21.46
C ASN A 125 4.33 9.00 -22.58
N ILE A 126 3.41 8.48 -23.40
CA ILE A 126 2.67 9.24 -24.41
C ILE A 126 1.83 10.34 -23.77
N GLU A 127 1.12 10.04 -22.68
CA GLU A 127 0.31 11.04 -21.95
C GLU A 127 1.18 12.15 -21.35
N ARG A 128 2.38 11.81 -20.86
CA ARG A 128 3.27 12.75 -20.16
C ARG A 128 4.10 13.62 -21.09
N TYR A 129 4.56 13.09 -22.22
CA TYR A 129 5.50 13.78 -23.12
C TYR A 129 4.95 14.03 -24.52
N GLY A 130 3.73 13.56 -24.81
CA GLY A 130 3.14 13.58 -26.15
C GLY A 130 3.67 12.45 -27.03
N LEU A 131 2.97 12.18 -28.13
CA LEU A 131 3.42 11.25 -29.16
C LEU A 131 4.35 12.00 -30.14
N PRO A 132 5.66 11.71 -30.18
CA PRO A 132 6.56 12.38 -31.08
C PRO A 132 6.37 11.88 -32.53
N ASP A 133 6.64 12.73 -33.53
CA ASP A 133 6.43 12.39 -34.94
C ASP A 133 7.29 11.20 -35.41
N ASN A 134 8.46 11.01 -34.80
CA ASN A 134 9.38 9.91 -35.05
C ASN A 134 9.07 8.63 -34.25
N ALA A 135 7.96 8.56 -33.51
CA ALA A 135 7.55 7.36 -32.80
C ALA A 135 7.40 6.16 -33.76
N THR A 136 7.68 4.96 -33.25
CA THR A 136 7.54 3.71 -34.01
C THR A 136 6.10 3.45 -34.41
N GLN A 137 5.90 2.62 -35.44
CA GLN A 137 4.56 2.29 -35.92
C GLN A 137 3.73 1.56 -34.85
N ASP A 138 4.37 0.69 -34.05
CA ASP A 138 3.74 -0.02 -32.93
C ASP A 138 3.21 0.96 -31.85
N VAL A 139 3.99 1.99 -31.50
CA VAL A 139 3.59 3.02 -30.53
C VAL A 139 2.49 3.91 -31.11
N LYS A 140 2.55 4.26 -32.40
CA LYS A 140 1.50 5.02 -33.10
C LYS A 140 0.19 4.25 -33.16
N ASP A 141 0.23 2.95 -33.41
CA ASP A 141 -0.96 2.11 -33.44
C ASP A 141 -1.55 1.91 -32.04
N LEU A 142 -0.70 1.83 -31.00
CA LEU A 142 -1.15 1.87 -29.61
C LEU A 142 -1.84 3.21 -29.27
N ALA A 143 -1.27 4.33 -29.69
CA ALA A 143 -1.85 5.66 -29.48
C ALA A 143 -3.21 5.80 -30.21
N ARG A 144 -3.30 5.39 -31.48
CA ARG A 144 -4.57 5.38 -32.24
C ARG A 144 -5.61 4.45 -31.63
N ALA A 145 -5.19 3.30 -31.09
CA ALA A 145 -6.09 2.38 -30.39
C ALA A 145 -6.59 3.00 -29.08
N ALA A 146 -5.73 3.71 -28.34
CA ALA A 146 -6.09 4.44 -27.13
C ALA A 146 -7.04 5.62 -27.45
N GLU A 147 -6.78 6.39 -28.51
CA GLU A 147 -7.66 7.47 -29.00
C GLU A 147 -9.01 6.92 -29.46
N LYS A 148 -9.05 5.80 -30.19
CA LYS A 148 -10.31 5.14 -30.56
C LYS A 148 -11.07 4.63 -29.33
N GLN A 149 -10.38 4.17 -28.29
CA GLN A 149 -11.00 3.80 -27.01
C GLN A 149 -11.49 5.03 -26.24
N GLN A 150 -10.79 6.17 -26.28
CA GLN A 150 -11.21 7.44 -25.67
C GLN A 150 -12.37 8.12 -26.41
N HIS A 151 -12.39 8.11 -27.74
CA HIS A 151 -13.51 8.63 -28.54
C HIS A 151 -14.73 7.71 -28.54
N ALA A 152 -14.55 6.39 -28.50
CA ALA A 152 -15.65 5.43 -28.27
C ALA A 152 -16.20 5.47 -26.84
N ALA A 153 -15.46 6.07 -25.89
CA ALA A 153 -15.92 6.34 -24.52
C ALA A 153 -16.74 7.62 -24.40
N SER A 154 -16.86 8.44 -25.47
CA SER A 154 -17.85 9.53 -25.48
C SER A 154 -19.24 8.95 -25.77
N PRO A 155 -20.28 9.19 -24.93
CA PRO A 155 -21.59 8.59 -25.15
C PRO A 155 -22.20 9.10 -26.46
N THR A 156 -22.65 8.20 -27.34
CA THR A 156 -23.55 8.53 -28.46
C THR A 156 -24.79 9.28 -27.95
N GLU A 157 -25.41 10.13 -28.77
CA GLU A 157 -26.61 10.92 -28.38
C GLU A 157 -27.69 10.09 -27.68
N GLU A 158 -27.85 8.81 -28.04
CA GLU A 158 -28.78 7.88 -27.40
C GLU A 158 -28.49 7.61 -25.90
N LYS A 159 -27.23 7.64 -25.45
CA LYS A 159 -26.85 7.42 -24.04
C LYS A 159 -26.87 8.68 -23.18
N LEU A 160 -26.83 9.86 -23.81
CA LEU A 160 -26.86 11.14 -23.11
C LEU A 160 -28.24 11.44 -22.52
N SER A 161 -29.32 11.09 -23.22
CA SER A 161 -30.70 11.36 -22.76
C SER A 161 -31.01 10.73 -21.38
N PRO A 162 -30.70 9.44 -21.11
CA PRO A 162 -30.89 8.86 -19.77
C PRO A 162 -30.02 9.50 -18.67
N MET A 163 -28.78 9.87 -19.01
CA MET A 163 -27.82 10.39 -18.04
C MET A 163 -28.10 11.86 -17.69
N LEU A 164 -28.61 12.64 -18.64
CA LEU A 164 -29.11 14.00 -18.38
C LEU A 164 -30.35 13.97 -17.49
N ASN A 165 -31.28 13.03 -17.72
CA ASN A 165 -32.45 12.88 -16.86
C ASN A 165 -32.07 12.52 -15.41
N GLN A 166 -31.01 11.72 -15.23
CA GLN A 166 -30.46 11.44 -13.90
C GLN A 166 -29.78 12.66 -13.29
N TYR A 167 -29.05 13.45 -14.08
CA TYR A 167 -28.47 14.72 -13.64
C TYR A 167 -29.57 15.67 -13.14
N ASP A 168 -30.62 15.91 -13.93
CA ASP A 168 -31.71 16.82 -13.59
C ASP A 168 -32.47 16.34 -12.33
N SER A 169 -32.71 15.02 -12.19
CA SER A 169 -33.35 14.43 -11.01
C SER A 169 -32.50 14.54 -9.73
N MET A 170 -31.19 14.29 -9.83
CA MET A 170 -30.27 14.39 -8.69
C MET A 170 -30.00 15.85 -8.31
N LYS A 171 -29.97 16.75 -9.31
CA LYS A 171 -29.80 18.19 -9.07
C LYS A 171 -31.02 18.80 -8.39
N ALA A 172 -32.22 18.30 -8.69
CA ALA A 172 -33.43 18.68 -7.93
C ALA A 172 -33.36 18.27 -6.44
N LYS A 173 -32.71 17.15 -6.12
CA LYS A 173 -32.52 16.69 -4.72
C LYS A 173 -31.37 17.39 -4.01
N HIS A 174 -30.35 17.80 -4.76
CA HIS A 174 -29.13 18.45 -4.25
C HIS A 174 -28.82 19.72 -5.06
N PRO A 175 -29.64 20.78 -4.94
CA PRO A 175 -29.49 21.99 -5.75
C PRO A 175 -28.21 22.77 -5.42
N ASP A 176 -27.72 22.62 -4.20
CA ASP A 176 -26.54 23.26 -3.61
C ASP A 176 -25.23 22.53 -3.89
N ALA A 177 -25.28 21.33 -4.48
CA ALA A 177 -24.10 20.51 -4.76
C ALA A 177 -23.80 20.41 -6.27
N MET A 178 -22.53 20.55 -6.63
CA MET A 178 -22.00 20.25 -7.96
C MET A 178 -21.91 18.74 -8.15
N LEU A 179 -22.52 18.20 -9.20
CA LEU A 179 -22.59 16.76 -9.43
C LEU A 179 -21.50 16.28 -10.39
N LEU A 180 -20.60 15.42 -9.90
CA LEU A 180 -19.60 14.73 -10.70
C LEU A 180 -20.09 13.33 -11.06
N PHE A 181 -20.56 13.11 -12.28
CA PHE A 181 -21.03 11.80 -12.73
C PHE A 181 -19.88 10.98 -13.33
N ARG A 182 -19.65 9.78 -12.80
CA ARG A 182 -18.68 8.85 -13.38
C ARG A 182 -19.28 8.09 -14.55
N SER A 183 -18.68 8.25 -15.72
CA SER A 183 -18.98 7.44 -16.91
C SER A 183 -17.70 6.78 -17.39
N GLY A 184 -17.56 5.48 -17.12
CA GLY A 184 -16.32 4.75 -17.37
C GLY A 184 -15.13 5.34 -16.60
N ASP A 185 -14.10 5.76 -17.33
CA ASP A 185 -12.85 6.28 -16.77
C ASP A 185 -12.84 7.81 -16.59
N PHE A 186 -13.97 8.49 -16.78
CA PHE A 186 -14.07 9.96 -16.68
C PHE A 186 -15.15 10.39 -15.70
N TYR A 187 -14.90 11.51 -15.01
CA TYR A 187 -15.94 12.30 -14.38
C TYR A 187 -16.46 13.35 -15.35
N MET A 188 -17.77 13.50 -15.40
CA MET A 188 -18.48 14.41 -16.28
C MET A 188 -19.39 15.32 -15.46
N VAL A 189 -19.37 16.61 -15.80
CA VAL A 189 -20.18 17.66 -15.20
C VAL A 189 -21.00 18.30 -16.30
N TYR A 190 -22.27 18.60 -16.05
CA TYR A 190 -23.22 19.06 -17.07
C TYR A 190 -23.85 20.42 -16.69
N ARG A 191 -24.36 21.13 -17.71
CA ARG A 191 -25.13 22.38 -17.60
C ARG A 191 -24.39 23.46 -16.78
N GLU A 192 -25.08 24.11 -15.85
CA GLU A 192 -24.54 25.22 -15.05
C GLU A 192 -23.33 24.81 -14.20
N ASP A 193 -23.33 23.56 -13.70
CA ASP A 193 -22.21 23.02 -12.94
C ASP A 193 -20.97 22.88 -13.83
N ALA A 194 -21.14 22.59 -15.12
CA ALA A 194 -20.03 22.52 -16.08
C ALA A 194 -19.38 23.89 -16.28
N ALA A 195 -20.17 24.96 -16.39
CA ALA A 195 -19.66 26.32 -16.51
C ALA A 195 -18.88 26.77 -15.25
N LYS A 196 -19.34 26.38 -14.06
CA LYS A 196 -18.62 26.62 -12.80
C LYS A 196 -17.33 25.80 -12.71
N ALA A 197 -17.40 24.50 -12.99
CA ALA A 197 -16.26 23.60 -12.96
C ALA A 197 -15.17 24.02 -13.96
N SER A 198 -15.56 24.45 -15.17
CA SER A 198 -14.63 24.97 -16.19
C SER A 198 -13.81 26.15 -15.65
N LYS A 199 -14.46 27.12 -14.98
CA LYS A 199 -13.79 28.29 -14.41
C LYS A 199 -12.88 27.94 -13.23
N VAL A 200 -13.33 27.07 -12.32
CA VAL A 200 -12.56 26.71 -11.11
C VAL A 200 -11.39 25.79 -11.43
N LEU A 201 -11.59 24.85 -12.35
CA LEU A 201 -10.59 23.83 -12.71
C LEU A 201 -9.71 24.21 -13.89
N ASN A 202 -10.03 25.31 -14.58
CA ASN A 202 -9.39 25.75 -15.82
C ASN A 202 -9.41 24.65 -16.91
N LEU A 203 -10.59 24.03 -17.08
CA LEU A 203 -10.85 22.98 -18.07
C LEU A 203 -11.72 23.53 -19.21
N SER A 204 -11.46 23.09 -20.44
CA SER A 204 -12.22 23.50 -21.61
C SER A 204 -13.69 23.10 -21.49
N LEU A 205 -14.59 24.08 -21.61
CA LEU A 205 -16.02 23.85 -21.71
C LEU A 205 -16.34 23.30 -23.11
N THR A 206 -16.99 22.14 -23.16
CA THR A 206 -17.39 21.48 -24.41
C THR A 206 -18.90 21.47 -24.52
N GLN A 207 -19.43 21.80 -25.70
CA GLN A 207 -20.87 21.77 -25.95
C GLN A 207 -21.18 20.58 -26.86
N LYS A 208 -21.93 19.60 -26.33
CA LYS A 208 -22.16 18.32 -27.01
C LYS A 208 -23.49 18.28 -27.79
N ALA A 209 -24.43 19.13 -27.39
CA ALA A 209 -25.70 19.39 -28.06
C ALA A 209 -26.14 20.85 -27.76
N PRO A 210 -27.07 21.44 -28.53
CA PRO A 210 -27.52 22.82 -28.32
C PRO A 210 -28.02 23.02 -26.88
N GLY A 211 -27.34 23.87 -26.11
CA GLY A 211 -27.72 24.21 -24.73
C GLY A 211 -27.30 23.20 -23.64
N ILE A 212 -26.43 22.24 -23.95
CA ILE A 212 -25.86 21.32 -22.94
C ILE A 212 -24.34 21.47 -22.90
N ASP A 213 -23.90 22.30 -21.96
CA ASP A 213 -22.49 22.49 -21.65
C ASP A 213 -21.97 21.34 -20.78
N MET A 214 -20.70 20.96 -21.00
CA MET A 214 -20.09 19.81 -20.38
C MET A 214 -18.60 20.03 -20.13
N VAL A 215 -18.14 19.59 -18.96
CA VAL A 215 -16.71 19.47 -18.62
C VAL A 215 -16.45 18.04 -18.21
N SER A 216 -15.35 17.46 -18.68
CA SER A 216 -14.91 16.14 -18.24
C SER A 216 -13.44 16.12 -17.85
N PHE A 217 -13.08 15.22 -16.95
CA PHE A 217 -11.68 14.93 -16.61
C PHE A 217 -11.51 13.46 -16.21
N PRO A 218 -10.29 12.88 -16.34
CA PRO A 218 -10.05 11.47 -16.01
C PRO A 218 -10.31 11.16 -14.53
N HIS A 219 -10.83 9.97 -14.21
CA HIS A 219 -11.21 9.61 -12.84
C HIS A 219 -10.04 9.66 -11.84
N HIS A 220 -8.83 9.31 -12.29
CA HIS A 220 -7.62 9.37 -11.48
C HIS A 220 -7.20 10.82 -11.14
N ALA A 221 -7.68 11.80 -11.90
CA ALA A 221 -7.46 13.22 -11.62
C ALA A 221 -8.44 13.79 -10.57
N LEU A 222 -9.38 12.99 -10.05
CA LEU A 222 -10.30 13.40 -9.00
C LEU A 222 -9.57 13.92 -7.76
N ASP A 223 -8.52 13.23 -7.32
CA ASP A 223 -7.73 13.64 -6.15
C ASP A 223 -7.00 14.97 -6.36
N THR A 224 -6.81 15.38 -7.62
CA THR A 224 -6.23 16.67 -7.98
C THR A 224 -7.29 17.77 -8.06
N TYR A 225 -8.46 17.48 -8.64
CA TYR A 225 -9.48 18.48 -8.93
C TYR A 225 -10.50 18.68 -7.80
N LEU A 226 -10.85 17.63 -7.07
CA LEU A 226 -11.81 17.71 -5.96
C LEU A 226 -11.36 18.69 -4.87
N PRO A 227 -10.08 18.70 -4.41
CA PRO A 227 -9.64 19.71 -3.44
C PRO A 227 -9.70 21.14 -3.98
N LYS A 228 -9.57 21.36 -5.29
CA LYS A 228 -9.67 22.71 -5.89
C LYS A 228 -11.12 23.21 -5.86
N LEU A 229 -12.09 22.34 -6.19
CA LEU A 229 -13.52 22.64 -6.08
C LEU A 229 -13.91 22.97 -4.64
N ILE A 230 -13.48 22.14 -3.68
CA ILE A 230 -13.79 22.36 -2.25
C ILE A 230 -13.17 23.67 -1.74
N ARG A 231 -11.92 23.97 -2.11
CA ARG A 231 -11.26 25.25 -1.72
C ARG A 231 -11.91 26.47 -2.34
N ALA A 232 -12.55 26.32 -3.50
CA ALA A 232 -13.35 27.37 -4.12
C ALA A 232 -14.72 27.57 -3.42
N GLY A 233 -15.01 26.80 -2.37
CA GLY A 233 -16.26 26.88 -1.61
C GLY A 233 -17.41 26.07 -2.20
N GLU A 234 -17.15 25.26 -3.24
CA GLU A 234 -18.17 24.46 -3.89
C GLU A 234 -18.43 23.16 -3.11
N ARG A 235 -19.70 22.85 -2.86
CA ARG A 235 -20.10 21.54 -2.33
C ARG A 235 -20.18 20.57 -3.49
N VAL A 236 -19.49 19.43 -3.40
CA VAL A 236 -19.37 18.49 -4.52
C VAL A 236 -19.93 17.13 -4.13
N ALA A 237 -20.76 16.54 -4.99
CA ALA A 237 -21.30 15.19 -4.85
C ALA A 237 -20.77 14.30 -5.98
N ILE A 238 -20.24 13.13 -5.61
CA ILE A 238 -19.67 12.15 -6.53
C ILE A 238 -20.71 11.06 -6.81
N CYS A 239 -21.04 10.87 -8.08
CA CYS A 239 -22.05 9.91 -8.54
C CYS A 239 -21.38 8.78 -9.32
N ASP A 240 -21.03 7.69 -8.63
CA ASP A 240 -20.42 6.50 -9.21
C ASP A 240 -21.46 5.46 -9.62
N GLN A 241 -21.30 4.90 -10.81
CA GLN A 241 -22.15 3.81 -11.29
C GLN A 241 -21.75 2.50 -10.59
N LEU A 242 -22.67 1.91 -9.82
CA LEU A 242 -22.47 0.59 -9.22
C LEU A 242 -22.42 -0.48 -10.33
N GLU A 243 -21.27 -1.13 -10.51
CA GLU A 243 -21.09 -2.22 -11.46
C GLU A 243 -22.01 -3.41 -11.12
N MET A 244 -22.99 -3.67 -11.99
CA MET A 244 -23.76 -4.92 -11.96
C MET A 244 -23.00 -6.02 -12.71
N SER A 245 -22.94 -7.22 -12.11
CA SER A 245 -22.15 -8.32 -12.62
C SER A 245 -22.53 -8.72 -14.06
N ARG A 246 -21.52 -8.95 -14.92
CA ARG A 246 -21.63 -9.33 -16.35
C ARG A 246 -22.58 -10.49 -16.68
N LYS A 247 -23.05 -11.25 -15.68
CA LYS A 247 -24.06 -12.31 -15.85
C LYS A 247 -25.42 -11.75 -16.29
N GLU A 248 -25.77 -10.52 -15.91
CA GLU A 248 -27.05 -9.90 -16.30
C GLU A 248 -27.01 -9.30 -17.72
N LYS A 249 -25.82 -8.99 -18.25
CA LYS A 249 -25.65 -8.37 -19.57
C LYS A 249 -25.93 -9.33 -20.73
N VAL A 250 -25.85 -10.64 -20.49
CA VAL A 250 -26.16 -11.70 -21.47
C VAL A 250 -27.66 -12.04 -21.46
N GLU A 251 -28.37 -11.78 -20.36
CA GLU A 251 -29.84 -11.95 -20.29
C GLU A 251 -30.59 -10.80 -20.99
N GLN A 252 -30.02 -9.59 -21.05
CA GLN A 252 -30.69 -8.42 -21.62
C GLN A 252 -30.78 -8.43 -23.15
N THR A 253 -29.89 -9.13 -23.87
CA THR A 253 -29.92 -9.18 -25.34
C THR A 253 -30.97 -10.14 -25.92
N LYS A 254 -31.64 -10.95 -25.09
CA LYS A 254 -32.71 -11.88 -25.52
C LYS A 254 -34.12 -11.48 -25.07
N ALA A 255 -34.27 -10.46 -24.22
CA ALA A 255 -35.54 -10.07 -23.61
C ALA A 255 -36.25 -8.89 -24.31
N ALA A 256 -35.68 -8.33 -25.36
CA ALA A 256 -36.25 -7.19 -26.08
C ALA A 256 -37.27 -7.64 -27.13
N LYS A 257 -38.49 -7.96 -26.69
CA LYS A 257 -39.79 -7.76 -27.38
C LYS A 257 -40.86 -8.61 -26.66
N ASN A 258 -41.64 -7.95 -25.78
CA ASN A 258 -42.95 -8.34 -25.19
C ASN A 258 -43.11 -8.14 -23.67
N ALA A 259 -42.18 -7.47 -22.95
CA ALA A 259 -42.19 -7.40 -21.48
C ALA A 259 -42.39 -5.98 -20.88
N THR A 260 -43.00 -5.05 -21.61
CA THR A 260 -43.01 -3.63 -21.20
C THR A 260 -43.92 -3.32 -20.01
N ASP A 261 -45.05 -4.00 -19.82
CA ASP A 261 -45.99 -3.62 -18.74
C ASP A 261 -45.70 -4.33 -17.40
N ALA A 262 -45.27 -5.60 -17.43
CA ALA A 262 -45.14 -6.42 -16.22
C ALA A 262 -43.93 -6.05 -15.35
N LYS A 263 -42.86 -5.49 -15.93
CA LYS A 263 -41.68 -5.07 -15.16
C LYS A 263 -41.96 -3.77 -14.42
N GLU A 264 -42.57 -2.80 -15.09
CA GLU A 264 -42.90 -1.51 -14.52
C GLU A 264 -43.89 -1.64 -13.36
N LEU A 265 -44.91 -2.49 -13.51
CA LEU A 265 -45.86 -2.82 -12.43
C LEU A 265 -45.18 -3.40 -11.18
N ARG A 266 -44.15 -4.25 -11.36
CA ARG A 266 -43.39 -4.84 -10.24
C ARG A 266 -42.55 -3.80 -9.52
N ASP A 267 -41.88 -2.94 -10.29
CA ASP A 267 -41.01 -1.90 -9.74
C ASP A 267 -41.84 -0.82 -9.02
N GLN A 268 -43.01 -0.45 -9.54
CA GLN A 268 -43.97 0.45 -8.88
C GLN A 268 -44.49 -0.14 -7.55
N LEU A 269 -44.89 -1.41 -7.54
CA LEU A 269 -45.36 -2.08 -6.31
C LEU A 269 -44.26 -2.14 -5.25
N ALA A 270 -43.05 -2.55 -5.65
CA ALA A 270 -41.90 -2.60 -4.75
C ALA A 270 -41.58 -1.21 -4.16
N GLY A 271 -41.57 -0.18 -4.99
CA GLY A 271 -41.37 1.21 -4.57
C GLY A 271 -42.41 1.67 -3.56
N LYS A 272 -43.70 1.43 -3.81
CA LYS A 272 -44.81 1.86 -2.94
C LYS A 272 -44.80 1.14 -1.58
N ILE A 273 -44.49 -0.16 -1.56
CA ILE A 273 -44.33 -0.93 -0.31
C ILE A 273 -43.13 -0.43 0.48
N VAL A 274 -41.99 -0.23 -0.17
CA VAL A 274 -40.77 0.30 0.47
C VAL A 274 -41.00 1.72 0.99
N GLU A 275 -41.75 2.57 0.31
CA GLU A 275 -42.04 3.92 0.81
C GLU A 275 -42.98 3.89 2.03
N THR A 276 -43.99 3.02 2.02
CA THR A 276 -44.97 2.90 3.11
C THR A 276 -44.34 2.32 4.38
N VAL A 277 -43.38 1.41 4.22
CA VAL A 277 -42.79 0.63 5.32
C VAL A 277 -41.40 1.15 5.71
N GLY A 278 -40.61 1.66 4.75
CA GLY A 278 -39.18 1.95 4.89
C GLY A 278 -38.82 3.35 5.38
N LYS A 279 -39.79 4.22 5.70
CA LYS A 279 -39.48 5.56 6.24
C LYS A 279 -39.00 5.53 7.70
N ASN A 280 -39.35 4.50 8.49
CA ASN A 280 -38.92 4.38 9.89
C ASN A 280 -38.39 2.96 10.18
N ASN A 281 -37.07 2.80 10.09
CA ASN A 281 -36.25 1.69 10.57
C ASN A 281 -36.53 0.26 10.04
N HIS A 282 -35.41 -0.41 9.73
CA HIS A 282 -35.20 -1.82 9.40
C HIS A 282 -35.28 -2.20 7.92
N HIS A 283 -34.14 -2.66 7.39
CA HIS A 283 -34.01 -3.30 6.08
C HIS A 283 -34.67 -4.70 6.01
N ALA A 284 -35.60 -4.99 6.92
CA ALA A 284 -36.38 -6.22 7.04
C ALA A 284 -37.76 -5.91 7.66
N PHE A 285 -38.85 -6.06 6.91
CA PHE A 285 -40.23 -5.95 7.40
C PHE A 285 -40.98 -7.24 7.09
N VAL A 286 -41.76 -7.76 8.04
CA VAL A 286 -42.63 -8.93 7.83
C VAL A 286 -44.05 -8.53 8.18
N LEU A 287 -44.96 -8.73 7.24
CA LEU A 287 -46.39 -8.51 7.38
C LEU A 287 -47.12 -9.85 7.30
N PRO A 288 -47.71 -10.34 8.39
CA PRO A 288 -48.61 -11.48 8.33
C PRO A 288 -49.85 -11.11 7.51
N LEU A 289 -50.19 -11.96 6.55
CA LEU A 289 -51.36 -11.84 5.67
C LEU A 289 -52.43 -12.91 5.97
N SER A 290 -52.14 -13.85 6.86
CA SER A 290 -53.02 -14.97 7.26
C SER A 290 -54.46 -14.56 7.63
N ASP A 291 -54.62 -13.36 8.19
CA ASP A 291 -55.91 -12.89 8.72
C ASP A 291 -56.75 -12.15 7.67
N LYS A 292 -56.18 -11.92 6.48
CA LYS A 292 -56.82 -11.23 5.35
C LYS A 292 -56.57 -12.08 4.11
N VAL A 293 -57.50 -12.97 3.76
CA VAL A 293 -57.37 -13.89 2.62
C VAL A 293 -56.96 -13.12 1.36
N VAL A 294 -55.68 -13.21 0.97
CA VAL A 294 -55.14 -12.63 -0.27
C VAL A 294 -54.77 -13.78 -1.19
N SER A 295 -55.68 -14.14 -2.09
CA SER A 295 -55.44 -15.13 -3.14
C SER A 295 -54.83 -14.45 -4.37
N VAL A 296 -53.79 -15.05 -4.93
CA VAL A 296 -53.10 -14.54 -6.13
C VAL A 296 -52.85 -15.65 -7.15
N GLU A 297 -52.91 -15.32 -8.43
CA GLU A 297 -52.57 -16.26 -9.50
C GLU A 297 -51.08 -16.18 -9.86
N THR A 298 -50.42 -17.33 -9.87
CA THR A 298 -49.03 -17.47 -10.34
C THR A 298 -48.96 -17.47 -11.85
N VAL A 299 -47.76 -17.21 -12.40
CA VAL A 299 -47.49 -17.32 -13.84
C VAL A 299 -47.75 -18.74 -14.36
N LYS A 300 -47.78 -19.75 -13.48
CA LYS A 300 -48.12 -21.15 -13.81
C LYS A 300 -49.62 -21.44 -13.85
N GLY A 301 -50.47 -20.48 -13.53
CA GLY A 301 -51.93 -20.62 -13.52
C GLY A 301 -52.50 -21.23 -12.23
N GLU A 302 -51.69 -21.34 -11.17
CA GLU A 302 -52.13 -21.83 -9.86
C GLU A 302 -52.64 -20.66 -9.01
N THR A 303 -53.79 -20.83 -8.37
CA THR A 303 -54.30 -19.87 -7.38
C THR A 303 -53.77 -20.25 -6.01
N ILE A 304 -53.03 -19.35 -5.38
CA ILE A 304 -52.36 -19.57 -4.10
C ILE A 304 -52.77 -18.50 -3.08
N GLU A 305 -52.85 -18.87 -1.81
CA GLU A 305 -53.17 -17.94 -0.71
C GLU A 305 -51.90 -17.48 -0.01
N LEU A 306 -51.74 -16.17 0.16
CA LEU A 306 -50.56 -15.58 0.79
C LEU A 306 -50.70 -15.55 2.31
N ALA A 307 -49.76 -16.18 3.01
CA ALA A 307 -49.71 -16.20 4.48
C ALA A 307 -48.88 -15.05 5.07
N LYS A 308 -47.81 -14.63 4.39
CA LYS A 308 -46.97 -13.50 4.83
C LYS A 308 -46.27 -12.80 3.68
N MET A 309 -46.02 -11.51 3.85
CA MET A 309 -45.16 -10.70 2.99
C MET A 309 -43.92 -10.29 3.77
N GLN A 310 -42.76 -10.32 3.12
CA GLN A 310 -41.49 -9.88 3.69
C GLN A 310 -40.75 -8.95 2.73
N VAL A 311 -40.17 -7.88 3.26
CA VAL A 311 -39.37 -6.90 2.54
C VAL A 311 -37.96 -6.92 3.12
N LEU A 312 -36.95 -7.32 2.34
CA LEU A 312 -35.55 -7.42 2.77
C LEU A 312 -34.64 -6.67 1.79
N ARG A 313 -33.92 -5.63 2.24
CA ARG A 313 -33.02 -4.80 1.41
C ARG A 313 -33.66 -4.34 0.09
N GLY A 314 -34.94 -3.95 0.13
CA GLY A 314 -35.70 -3.51 -1.04
C GLY A 314 -36.30 -4.63 -1.91
N ARG A 315 -36.08 -5.91 -1.57
CA ARG A 315 -36.70 -7.06 -2.25
C ARG A 315 -37.96 -7.50 -1.51
N VAL A 316 -39.09 -7.59 -2.23
CA VAL A 316 -40.38 -8.07 -1.71
C VAL A 316 -40.54 -9.56 -2.03
N THR A 317 -40.84 -10.37 -1.01
CA THR A 317 -41.07 -11.81 -1.11
C THR A 317 -42.34 -12.18 -0.38
N PHE A 318 -43.11 -13.12 -0.91
CA PHE A 318 -44.30 -13.66 -0.28
C PHE A 318 -44.06 -15.09 0.17
N THR A 319 -44.84 -15.56 1.13
CA THR A 319 -44.92 -16.98 1.47
C THR A 319 -46.38 -17.38 1.46
N ASP A 320 -46.70 -18.49 0.81
CA ASP A 320 -48.05 -19.05 0.82
C ASP A 320 -48.36 -19.77 2.15
N THR A 321 -49.58 -20.26 2.28
CA THR A 321 -50.05 -21.04 3.45
C THR A 321 -49.36 -22.40 3.60
N GLU A 322 -48.74 -22.92 2.53
CA GLU A 322 -47.98 -24.18 2.53
C GLU A 322 -46.48 -23.97 2.85
N GLY A 323 -46.01 -22.72 2.94
CA GLY A 323 -44.64 -22.36 3.29
C GLY A 323 -43.72 -22.10 2.09
N ASN A 324 -44.23 -22.13 0.85
CA ASN A 324 -43.46 -21.86 -0.36
C ASN A 324 -43.20 -20.36 -0.54
N LYS A 325 -41.94 -20.02 -0.85
CA LYS A 325 -41.52 -18.62 -1.10
C LYS A 325 -41.78 -18.22 -2.54
N LEU A 326 -42.46 -17.09 -2.74
CA LEU A 326 -42.81 -16.53 -4.04
C LEU A 326 -42.18 -15.14 -4.21
N GLN A 327 -41.64 -14.87 -5.39
CA GLN A 327 -41.13 -13.56 -5.77
C GLN A 327 -42.16 -12.82 -6.65
N LEU A 328 -42.06 -11.50 -6.74
CA LEU A 328 -42.93 -10.70 -7.63
C LEU A 328 -42.90 -11.14 -9.11
N ARG A 329 -41.80 -11.78 -9.55
CA ARG A 329 -41.69 -12.34 -10.92
C ARG A 329 -42.54 -13.59 -11.14
N ASP A 330 -42.92 -14.28 -10.06
CA ASP A 330 -43.66 -15.54 -10.10
C ASP A 330 -45.19 -15.30 -10.12
N LEU A 331 -45.63 -14.04 -10.05
CA LEU A 331 -47.03 -13.61 -10.09
C LEU A 331 -47.41 -13.03 -11.46
N LYS A 332 -48.67 -13.23 -11.86
CA LYS A 332 -49.23 -12.60 -13.06
C LYS A 332 -49.36 -11.07 -12.90
N PRO A 333 -49.35 -10.29 -13.99
CA PRO A 333 -49.53 -8.83 -13.94
C PRO A 333 -50.82 -8.40 -13.22
N ASP A 334 -51.93 -9.08 -13.46
CA ASP A 334 -53.21 -8.79 -12.80
C ASP A 334 -53.14 -9.03 -11.28
N ALA A 335 -52.41 -10.06 -10.84
CA ALA A 335 -52.17 -10.32 -9.43
C ALA A 335 -51.29 -9.23 -8.79
N ILE A 336 -50.28 -8.73 -9.51
CA ILE A 336 -49.43 -7.62 -9.06
C ILE A 336 -50.25 -6.33 -8.92
N GLN A 337 -51.17 -6.07 -9.85
CA GLN A 337 -52.09 -4.93 -9.77
C GLN A 337 -53.01 -5.02 -8.55
N GLN A 338 -53.63 -6.17 -8.31
CA GLN A 338 -54.47 -6.40 -7.13
C GLN A 338 -53.71 -6.21 -5.81
N LEU A 339 -52.45 -6.67 -5.76
CA LEU A 339 -51.58 -6.47 -4.60
C LEU A 339 -51.21 -4.99 -4.40
N THR A 340 -51.07 -4.22 -5.48
CA THR A 340 -50.76 -2.78 -5.45
C THR A 340 -51.87 -1.95 -4.82
N GLU A 341 -53.12 -2.41 -4.93
CA GLU A 341 -54.28 -1.76 -4.31
C GLU A 341 -54.47 -2.19 -2.85
N LYS A 342 -54.29 -3.49 -2.55
CA LYS A 342 -54.61 -4.05 -1.24
C LYS A 342 -53.48 -3.90 -0.20
N LEU A 343 -52.22 -4.17 -0.58
CA LEU A 343 -51.11 -4.28 0.38
C LEU A 343 -50.77 -2.97 1.11
N PRO A 344 -50.74 -1.78 0.48
CA PRO A 344 -50.42 -0.54 1.19
C PRO A 344 -51.40 -0.25 2.32
N THR A 345 -52.69 -0.50 2.10
CA THR A 345 -53.75 -0.33 3.10
C THR A 345 -53.63 -1.34 4.23
N ILE A 346 -53.30 -2.60 3.92
CA ILE A 346 -53.08 -3.65 4.93
C ILE A 346 -51.86 -3.32 5.79
N ALA A 347 -50.75 -2.90 5.17
CA ALA A 347 -49.52 -2.52 5.85
C ALA A 347 -49.75 -1.31 6.77
N LYS A 348 -50.45 -0.27 6.28
CA LYS A 348 -50.77 0.92 7.06
C LYS A 348 -51.63 0.58 8.29
N ASN A 349 -52.70 -0.20 8.11
CA ASN A 349 -53.56 -0.62 9.22
C ASN A 349 -52.82 -1.48 10.26
N HIS A 350 -51.86 -2.30 9.83
CA HIS A 350 -51.01 -3.09 10.74
C HIS A 350 -50.06 -2.19 11.54
N ILE A 351 -49.42 -1.21 10.88
CA ILE A 351 -48.53 -0.23 11.53
C ILE A 351 -49.31 0.64 12.53
N ASP A 352 -50.48 1.14 12.15
CA ASP A 352 -51.31 1.96 13.03
C ASP A 352 -51.84 1.15 14.22
N GLY A 353 -52.14 -0.14 14.02
CA GLY A 353 -52.48 -1.07 15.11
C GLY A 353 -51.32 -1.36 16.08
N LEU A 354 -50.07 -1.39 15.59
CA LEU A 354 -48.89 -1.49 16.45
C LEU A 354 -48.70 -0.21 17.29
N ARG A 355 -48.86 0.97 16.69
CA ARG A 355 -48.76 2.27 17.38
C ARG A 355 -49.87 2.50 18.41
N ALA A 356 -51.09 2.04 18.11
CA ALA A 356 -52.21 2.11 19.06
C ALA A 356 -51.97 1.22 20.29
N LYS A 357 -51.32 0.06 20.13
CA LYS A 357 -50.92 -0.81 21.25
C LYS A 357 -49.79 -0.23 22.10
N GLU A 358 -48.90 0.56 21.53
CA GLU A 358 -47.84 1.30 22.26
C GLU A 358 -48.41 2.46 23.09
N THR A 359 -49.49 3.12 22.65
CA THR A 359 -50.03 4.33 23.30
C THR A 359 -50.91 4.02 24.52
N LEU A 360 -51.45 2.81 24.63
CA LEU A 360 -52.33 2.38 25.74
C LEU A 360 -51.59 1.82 26.96
N SER A 361 -50.25 1.82 26.94
CA SER A 361 -49.42 1.13 27.94
C SER A 361 -48.44 2.05 28.69
N GLN A 362 -48.87 3.23 29.18
CA GLN A 362 -48.24 3.85 30.37
C GLN A 362 -49.28 4.64 31.18
N PRO A 363 -49.30 4.42 32.51
CA PRO A 363 -49.01 5.57 33.35
C PRO A 363 -48.00 5.28 34.47
N ASN A 364 -47.11 6.26 34.61
CA ASN A 364 -46.40 6.76 35.80
C ASN A 364 -45.64 5.81 36.76
N GLN A 365 -44.35 6.15 36.83
CA GLN A 365 -43.45 6.18 37.99
C GLN A 365 -42.84 4.87 38.53
N GLN A 366 -41.55 5.04 38.85
CA GLN A 366 -40.66 4.30 39.75
C GLN A 366 -39.73 3.21 39.19
N SER A 367 -38.45 3.56 39.35
CA SER A 367 -37.22 2.82 39.57
C SER A 367 -37.29 1.31 39.88
N ALA A 368 -36.40 0.62 39.15
CA ALA A 368 -35.54 -0.50 39.51
C ALA A 368 -36.07 -1.95 39.48
N SER A 369 -35.28 -2.76 38.77
CA SER A 369 -35.11 -4.23 38.79
C SER A 369 -35.94 -5.11 37.83
N ALA A 370 -35.27 -5.42 36.70
CA ALA A 370 -35.01 -6.76 36.15
C ALA A 370 -36.16 -7.76 35.91
N SER A 371 -36.45 -8.03 34.63
CA SER A 371 -36.14 -9.33 34.00
C SER A 371 -36.39 -9.33 32.48
N THR A 372 -35.31 -9.63 31.76
CA THR A 372 -35.08 -10.09 30.38
C THR A 372 -36.26 -10.57 29.53
N SER A 373 -36.30 -10.23 28.22
CA SER A 373 -35.68 -11.00 27.10
C SER A 373 -35.43 -10.10 25.84
N PRO A 374 -34.67 -10.51 24.80
CA PRO A 374 -33.22 -10.33 24.76
C PRO A 374 -32.70 -9.94 23.35
N HIS A 375 -33.09 -8.82 22.72
CA HIS A 375 -32.73 -8.61 21.29
C HIS A 375 -32.31 -7.21 20.84
N THR A 376 -31.89 -6.32 21.73
CA THR A 376 -31.27 -5.06 21.31
C THR A 376 -29.98 -4.80 22.08
N ALA A 377 -28.85 -4.78 21.36
CA ALA A 377 -27.65 -4.13 21.83
C ALA A 377 -28.05 -2.68 21.94
N THR A 378 -27.90 -2.09 23.12
CA THR A 378 -28.11 -0.65 23.24
C THR A 378 -27.12 0.02 22.30
N THR A 379 -27.59 1.05 21.59
CA THR A 379 -26.79 1.89 20.68
C THR A 379 -25.47 2.32 21.33
N ASP A 380 -25.44 2.43 22.65
CA ASP A 380 -24.27 2.71 23.49
C ASP A 380 -23.18 1.62 23.47
N GLN A 381 -23.53 0.32 23.49
CA GLN A 381 -22.54 -0.76 23.41
C GLN A 381 -21.90 -0.84 22.03
N GLN A 382 -22.69 -0.56 20.99
CA GLN A 382 -22.20 -0.48 19.62
C GLN A 382 -21.26 0.72 19.45
N GLN A 383 -21.66 1.88 19.98
CA GLN A 383 -20.84 3.09 19.94
C GLN A 383 -19.55 2.94 20.73
N GLN A 384 -19.61 2.39 21.96
CA GLN A 384 -18.43 2.13 22.78
C GLN A 384 -17.45 1.18 22.08
N PHE A 385 -17.94 0.17 21.37
CA PHE A 385 -17.10 -0.74 20.60
C PHE A 385 -16.44 -0.04 19.39
N ILE A 386 -17.20 0.81 18.68
CA ILE A 386 -16.67 1.64 17.60
C ILE A 386 -15.57 2.56 18.13
N ASP A 387 -15.79 3.19 19.27
CA ASP A 387 -14.84 4.11 19.90
C ASP A 387 -13.60 3.38 20.41
N ASP A 388 -13.74 2.19 21.01
CA ASP A 388 -12.63 1.34 21.45
C ASP A 388 -11.79 0.86 20.24
N ILE A 389 -12.40 0.57 19.09
CA ILE A 389 -11.69 0.28 17.83
C ILE A 389 -11.04 1.54 17.26
N LYS A 390 -11.68 2.71 17.29
CA LYS A 390 -11.05 3.95 16.84
C LYS A 390 -9.83 4.28 17.70
N ALA A 391 -9.93 4.11 19.01
CA ALA A 391 -8.81 4.20 19.94
C ALA A 391 -7.72 3.16 19.63
N ALA A 392 -8.10 1.93 19.28
CA ALA A 392 -7.20 0.86 18.80
C ALA A 392 -6.40 1.25 17.56
N MET A 393 -7.08 1.89 16.60
CA MET A 393 -6.52 2.22 15.30
C MET A 393 -5.55 3.40 15.33
N GLY A 394 -5.72 4.33 16.28
CA GLY A 394 -4.95 5.56 16.34
C GLY A 394 -5.02 6.30 14.99
N SER A 395 -3.85 6.55 14.37
CA SER A 395 -3.73 7.24 13.08
C SER A 395 -3.73 6.32 11.85
N SER A 396 -3.87 5.00 12.02
CA SER A 396 -3.85 4.05 10.91
C SER A 396 -5.15 4.08 10.13
N LYS A 397 -5.06 4.31 8.80
CA LYS A 397 -6.20 4.30 7.87
C LYS A 397 -6.83 2.91 7.66
N MET A 398 -6.16 1.85 8.13
CA MET A 398 -6.59 0.45 8.06
C MET A 398 -5.88 -0.36 9.13
N VAL A 399 -6.64 -1.12 9.94
CA VAL A 399 -6.09 -2.10 10.90
C VAL A 399 -6.79 -3.43 10.68
N VAL A 400 -6.02 -4.52 10.65
CA VAL A 400 -6.53 -5.89 10.69
C VAL A 400 -6.25 -6.41 12.09
N LEU A 401 -7.29 -6.53 12.91
CA LEU A 401 -7.18 -7.13 14.23
C LEU A 401 -6.96 -8.66 14.11
N PRO A 402 -6.18 -9.28 15.03
CA PRO A 402 -5.80 -10.70 14.94
C PRO A 402 -7.02 -11.64 15.03
N ASP A 403 -6.86 -12.88 14.53
CA ASP A 403 -7.87 -13.94 14.52
C ASP A 403 -8.44 -14.13 15.94
N PHE A 404 -9.71 -13.78 16.11
CA PHE A 404 -10.48 -14.03 17.33
C PHE A 404 -10.71 -15.55 17.41
N GLY A 405 -9.75 -16.27 17.99
CA GLY A 405 -9.61 -17.72 17.94
C GLY A 405 -10.91 -18.50 18.06
N THR A 406 -10.95 -19.64 17.37
CA THR A 406 -12.07 -20.57 17.26
C THR A 406 -12.74 -20.89 18.61
N LYS A 407 -13.80 -20.17 18.96
CA LYS A 407 -14.99 -20.80 19.55
C LYS A 407 -15.99 -21.00 18.41
N LYS A 408 -16.27 -22.27 18.11
CA LYS A 408 -17.39 -22.62 17.21
C LYS A 408 -18.66 -21.96 17.73
N GLY A 409 -19.31 -21.17 16.86
CA GLY A 409 -20.51 -20.39 17.17
C GLY A 409 -20.17 -19.08 17.90
N VAL A 410 -20.73 -17.92 17.56
CA VAL A 410 -22.06 -17.62 17.07
C VAL A 410 -22.05 -16.14 16.67
N VAL A 411 -22.06 -15.73 15.40
CA VAL A 411 -22.42 -14.33 15.08
C VAL A 411 -22.96 -14.15 13.65
N ALA A 412 -24.29 -14.14 13.51
CA ALA A 412 -25.05 -13.16 12.71
C ALA A 412 -26.55 -13.28 13.08
N GLY A 413 -27.26 -12.17 13.05
CA GLY A 413 -28.61 -11.97 13.61
C GLY A 413 -29.77 -12.65 12.88
N THR A 414 -29.59 -13.80 12.24
CA THR A 414 -30.69 -14.61 11.70
C THR A 414 -30.52 -16.06 12.12
N ASP A 415 -31.63 -16.77 12.38
CA ASP A 415 -31.60 -18.16 12.87
C ASP A 415 -30.96 -19.17 11.89
N GLU A 416 -30.69 -18.74 10.65
CA GLU A 416 -30.03 -19.53 9.59
C GLU A 416 -28.50 -19.48 9.65
N ASP A 417 -27.89 -18.51 10.34
CA ASP A 417 -26.43 -18.24 10.30
C ASP A 417 -25.66 -18.85 11.50
N LYS A 418 -26.09 -20.05 11.94
CA LYS A 418 -25.41 -20.81 13.00
C LYS A 418 -24.09 -21.38 12.48
N GLY A 419 -22.99 -20.65 12.64
CA GLY A 419 -21.64 -21.21 12.44
C GLY A 419 -20.53 -20.26 11.96
N ILE A 420 -20.82 -18.97 11.76
CA ILE A 420 -19.83 -18.01 11.26
C ILE A 420 -18.73 -17.75 12.30
N SER A 421 -17.47 -17.88 11.87
CA SER A 421 -16.29 -17.43 12.63
C SER A 421 -15.88 -16.05 12.10
N LEU A 422 -15.85 -15.04 12.98
CA LEU A 422 -15.29 -13.73 12.65
C LEU A 422 -13.78 -13.79 12.76
N ASN A 423 -13.08 -13.62 11.63
CA ASN A 423 -11.64 -13.81 11.57
C ASN A 423 -10.89 -12.46 11.50
N ARG A 424 -11.54 -11.41 10.98
CA ARG A 424 -10.90 -10.09 10.80
C ARG A 424 -11.89 -8.93 10.97
N VAL A 425 -11.38 -7.83 11.51
CA VAL A 425 -12.07 -6.53 11.47
C VAL A 425 -11.33 -5.62 10.50
N TYR A 426 -12.08 -4.92 9.65
CA TYR A 426 -11.61 -3.85 8.78
C TYR A 426 -12.24 -2.56 9.23
N ALA A 427 -11.47 -1.48 9.26
CA ALA A 427 -11.96 -0.18 9.63
C ALA A 427 -11.30 0.91 8.79
N TRP A 428 -12.10 1.81 8.24
CA TRP A 428 -11.66 2.86 7.30
C TRP A 428 -12.55 4.10 7.42
N ASN A 429 -11.96 5.28 7.72
CA ASN A 429 -12.63 6.59 7.72
C ASN A 429 -14.05 6.55 8.32
N ASP A 430 -14.18 5.97 9.53
CA ASP A 430 -15.42 5.76 10.30
C ASP A 430 -16.28 4.53 9.96
N ASN A 431 -16.02 3.81 8.88
CA ASN A 431 -16.71 2.57 8.55
C ASN A 431 -15.99 1.34 9.13
N ILE A 432 -16.69 0.55 9.96
CA ILE A 432 -16.19 -0.71 10.52
C ILE A 432 -16.94 -1.87 9.86
N SER A 433 -16.21 -2.89 9.41
CA SER A 433 -16.77 -4.10 8.78
C SER A 433 -16.03 -5.34 9.26
N PHE A 434 -16.77 -6.41 9.53
CA PHE A 434 -16.24 -7.69 9.96
C PHE A 434 -16.17 -8.64 8.79
N ALA A 435 -15.05 -9.33 8.60
CA ALA A 435 -14.99 -10.47 7.70
C ALA A 435 -15.03 -11.78 8.48
N GLY A 436 -15.93 -12.67 8.07
CA GLY A 436 -16.04 -14.01 8.64
C GLY A 436 -16.06 -15.09 7.58
N SER A 437 -15.66 -16.29 8.00
CA SER A 437 -15.75 -17.52 7.19
C SER A 437 -16.96 -18.34 7.64
N VAL A 438 -17.73 -18.84 6.68
CA VAL A 438 -18.84 -19.78 6.92
C VAL A 438 -18.30 -21.20 6.78
N PRO A 439 -18.68 -22.15 7.65
CA PRO A 439 -18.35 -23.56 7.44
C PRO A 439 -18.87 -24.04 6.08
N GLY A 440 -17.98 -24.50 5.20
CA GLY A 440 -18.31 -25.01 3.86
C GLY A 440 -18.20 -24.02 2.70
N ASP A 441 -17.85 -22.75 2.94
CA ASP A 441 -17.54 -21.80 1.85
C ASP A 441 -16.08 -21.94 1.38
N ASP A 442 -15.82 -21.65 0.11
CA ASP A 442 -14.46 -21.69 -0.46
C ASP A 442 -13.56 -20.70 0.31
N SER A 443 -12.36 -21.14 0.71
CA SER A 443 -11.37 -20.32 1.46
C SER A 443 -11.05 -18.95 0.84
N LYS A 444 -11.42 -18.75 -0.43
CA LYS A 444 -11.27 -17.51 -1.20
C LYS A 444 -12.49 -16.58 -1.16
N LYS A 445 -13.64 -17.01 -0.64
CA LYS A 445 -14.86 -16.19 -0.50
C LYS A 445 -15.01 -15.73 0.95
N ARG A 446 -14.87 -14.41 1.17
CA ARG A 446 -15.08 -13.77 2.47
C ARG A 446 -16.43 -13.06 2.48
N ARG A 447 -17.20 -13.22 3.55
CA ARG A 447 -18.43 -12.46 3.78
C ARG A 447 -18.15 -11.30 4.72
N TYR A 448 -18.75 -10.15 4.43
CA TYR A 448 -18.61 -8.93 5.21
C TYR A 448 -19.90 -8.63 5.98
N TYR A 449 -19.78 -8.33 7.27
CA TYR A 449 -20.88 -8.01 8.17
C TYR A 449 -20.67 -6.61 8.75
N HIS A 450 -21.74 -5.82 8.78
CA HIS A 450 -21.75 -4.54 9.48
C HIS A 450 -21.95 -4.79 11.00
N PRO A 451 -21.34 -3.99 11.90
CA PRO A 451 -21.49 -4.11 13.35
C PRO A 451 -22.93 -4.33 13.80
N GLU A 452 -23.88 -3.60 13.22
CA GLU A 452 -25.32 -3.70 13.55
C GLU A 452 -25.94 -5.11 13.39
N ASN A 453 -25.30 -6.00 12.63
CA ASN A 453 -25.77 -7.38 12.43
C ASN A 453 -25.17 -8.37 13.44
N ILE A 454 -24.35 -7.89 14.38
CA ILE A 454 -23.73 -8.67 15.44
C ILE A 454 -24.71 -8.80 16.62
N ARG A 455 -24.82 -10.01 17.16
CA ARG A 455 -25.68 -10.25 18.33
C ARG A 455 -25.19 -9.43 19.53
N PRO A 456 -26.10 -8.81 20.30
CA PRO A 456 -25.76 -7.98 21.45
C PRO A 456 -24.82 -8.66 22.45
N ASP A 457 -25.08 -9.94 22.74
CA ASP A 457 -24.32 -10.74 23.69
C ASP A 457 -22.83 -10.91 23.33
N PHE A 458 -22.47 -10.65 22.07
CA PHE A 458 -21.09 -10.73 21.58
C PHE A 458 -20.32 -9.42 21.65
N TYR A 459 -20.98 -8.28 21.82
CA TYR A 459 -20.28 -6.99 21.88
C TYR A 459 -19.31 -6.92 23.05
N ASN A 460 -19.69 -7.40 24.23
CA ASN A 460 -18.79 -7.43 25.39
C ASN A 460 -17.55 -8.31 25.13
N TYR A 461 -17.72 -9.45 24.47
CA TYR A 461 -16.60 -10.31 24.07
C TYR A 461 -15.70 -9.61 23.04
N LEU A 462 -16.27 -9.01 22.00
CA LEU A 462 -15.53 -8.29 20.97
C LEU A 462 -14.78 -7.08 21.55
N ILE A 463 -15.43 -6.29 22.42
CA ILE A 463 -14.79 -5.19 23.17
C ILE A 463 -13.61 -5.73 23.98
N SER A 464 -13.76 -6.87 24.67
CA SER A 464 -12.69 -7.47 25.47
C SER A 464 -11.50 -7.92 24.61
N GLU A 465 -11.76 -8.49 23.43
CA GLU A 465 -10.71 -8.96 22.52
C GLU A 465 -10.02 -7.80 21.79
N VAL A 466 -10.76 -6.74 21.44
CA VAL A 466 -10.17 -5.47 20.97
C VAL A 466 -9.28 -4.90 22.06
N LYS A 467 -9.76 -4.82 23.31
CA LYS A 467 -8.95 -4.35 24.44
C LYS A 467 -7.70 -5.20 24.67
N LYS A 468 -7.76 -6.52 24.48
CA LYS A 468 -6.58 -7.40 24.54
C LYS A 468 -5.62 -7.16 23.37
N ALA A 469 -6.12 -6.95 22.16
CA ALA A 469 -5.30 -6.70 20.98
C ALA A 469 -4.64 -5.30 21.01
N VAL A 470 -5.25 -4.36 21.73
CA VAL A 470 -4.83 -2.94 21.85
C VAL A 470 -4.09 -2.67 23.14
N ALA A 471 -4.16 -3.60 24.09
CA ALA A 471 -3.39 -3.53 25.31
C ALA A 471 -1.92 -3.30 24.95
N PRO A 472 -1.29 -2.25 25.50
CA PRO A 472 0.10 -1.97 25.17
C PRO A 472 0.95 -3.19 25.53
N GLN A 473 1.78 -3.62 24.57
CA GLN A 473 2.74 -4.70 24.80
C GLN A 473 3.76 -4.32 25.88
N LEU A 474 4.02 -3.02 26.01
CA LEU A 474 4.89 -2.43 27.01
C LEU A 474 4.45 -0.98 27.31
N ILE A 475 4.62 -0.55 28.56
CA ILE A 475 4.58 0.87 28.94
C ILE A 475 6.01 1.26 29.30
N THR A 476 6.53 2.32 28.67
CA THR A 476 7.90 2.82 28.96
C THR A 476 7.92 3.51 30.33
N GLU A 477 9.11 3.72 30.89
CA GLU A 477 9.26 4.47 32.16
C GLU A 477 8.73 5.91 32.05
N ASN A 478 8.71 6.47 30.83
CA ASN A 478 8.16 7.79 30.53
C ASN A 478 6.63 7.77 30.34
N GLY A 479 5.96 6.63 30.57
CA GLY A 479 4.51 6.47 30.47
C GLY A 479 3.97 6.26 29.05
N GLN A 480 4.84 6.10 28.05
CA GLN A 480 4.46 5.92 26.66
C GLN A 480 4.04 4.48 26.38
N LYS A 481 3.01 4.30 25.54
CA LYS A 481 2.42 2.98 25.25
C LYS A 481 3.02 2.40 23.98
N VAL A 482 3.71 1.28 24.09
CA VAL A 482 4.14 0.49 22.93
C VAL A 482 2.95 -0.35 22.47
N THR A 483 2.26 0.10 21.42
CA THR A 483 1.03 -0.56 20.95
C THR A 483 1.30 -1.80 20.08
N SER A 484 2.45 -1.83 19.39
CA SER A 484 2.90 -2.99 18.64
C SER A 484 4.42 -2.97 18.51
N ALA A 485 5.10 -4.08 18.75
CA ALA A 485 6.53 -4.23 18.50
C ALA A 485 6.82 -5.65 17.99
N ASN A 486 7.14 -5.77 16.70
CA ASN A 486 7.26 -7.06 16.02
C ASN A 486 8.50 -7.10 15.12
N LEU A 487 8.94 -8.32 14.85
CA LEU A 487 9.96 -8.62 13.85
C LEU A 487 9.31 -8.80 12.47
N PHE A 488 9.94 -8.29 11.43
CA PHE A 488 9.52 -8.49 10.05
C PHE A 488 10.72 -8.76 9.14
N GLU A 489 10.52 -9.60 8.13
CA GLU A 489 11.54 -9.86 7.11
C GLU A 489 11.48 -8.80 6.00
N SER A 490 12.65 -8.45 5.46
CA SER A 490 12.78 -7.50 4.38
C SER A 490 12.16 -8.03 3.08
N PRO A 491 11.26 -7.28 2.42
CA PRO A 491 10.71 -7.69 1.12
C PRO A 491 11.72 -7.59 -0.03
N LYS A 492 12.89 -6.97 0.20
CA LYS A 492 13.93 -6.76 -0.81
C LYS A 492 15.16 -7.67 -0.63
N GLN A 493 15.35 -8.22 0.58
CA GLN A 493 16.57 -8.93 0.96
C GLN A 493 16.21 -10.12 1.84
N GLU A 494 16.17 -11.31 1.26
CA GLU A 494 15.86 -12.56 1.95
C GLU A 494 16.86 -12.81 3.09
N GLY A 495 16.37 -13.25 4.24
CA GLY A 495 17.17 -13.49 5.44
C GLY A 495 17.52 -12.24 6.26
N LYS A 496 17.12 -11.03 5.83
CA LYS A 496 17.29 -9.82 6.65
C LYS A 496 16.02 -9.45 7.40
N TYR A 497 16.15 -9.37 8.71
CA TYR A 497 15.07 -9.01 9.60
C TYR A 497 15.23 -7.61 10.18
N PHE A 498 14.09 -6.99 10.45
CA PHE A 498 13.97 -5.69 11.04
C PHE A 498 12.99 -5.74 12.21
N PHE A 499 13.30 -5.00 13.27
CA PHE A 499 12.43 -4.81 14.41
C PHE A 499 11.71 -3.48 14.26
N TYR A 500 10.38 -3.51 14.21
CA TYR A 500 9.54 -2.33 14.08
C TYR A 500 8.59 -2.23 15.26
N ALA A 501 8.48 -1.02 15.79
CA ALA A 501 7.58 -0.74 16.90
C ALA A 501 6.78 0.54 16.69
N ARG A 502 5.64 0.62 17.37
CA ARG A 502 4.77 1.79 17.42
C ARG A 502 4.66 2.25 18.86
N LEU A 503 4.93 3.54 19.07
CA LEU A 503 4.90 4.21 20.37
C LEU A 503 3.81 5.27 20.33
N ASP A 504 2.82 5.16 21.21
CA ASP A 504 1.62 6.01 21.24
C ASP A 504 0.92 6.10 19.86
N GLY A 505 0.92 4.98 19.12
CA GLY A 505 0.36 4.90 17.77
C GLY A 505 1.25 5.47 16.67
N VAL A 506 2.39 6.10 16.97
CA VAL A 506 3.38 6.59 16.00
C VAL A 506 4.39 5.49 15.66
N GLY A 507 4.59 5.20 14.37
CA GLY A 507 5.57 4.23 13.91
C GLY A 507 7.01 4.73 14.09
N LEU A 508 7.85 3.91 14.73
CA LEU A 508 9.29 4.16 14.82
C LEU A 508 10.01 3.69 13.56
N HIS A 509 11.22 4.20 13.35
CA HIS A 509 12.06 3.76 12.23
C HIS A 509 12.53 2.32 12.45
N PRO A 510 12.29 1.40 11.49
CA PRO A 510 12.74 0.02 11.61
C PRO A 510 14.25 -0.11 11.82
N LYS A 511 14.66 -0.97 12.76
CA LYS A 511 16.07 -1.25 13.06
C LYS A 511 16.44 -2.64 12.56
N ALA A 512 17.55 -2.77 11.86
CA ALA A 512 18.05 -4.07 11.41
C ALA A 512 18.45 -4.93 12.61
N VAL A 513 18.05 -6.20 12.61
CA VAL A 513 18.21 -7.12 13.74
C VAL A 513 19.31 -8.12 13.44
N LYS A 514 20.11 -8.46 14.45
CA LYS A 514 21.12 -9.51 14.34
C LYS A 514 20.44 -10.87 14.27
N GLU A 515 20.94 -11.78 13.44
CA GLU A 515 20.40 -13.13 13.25
C GLU A 515 20.22 -13.90 14.58
N GLN A 516 21.18 -13.79 15.49
CA GLN A 516 21.08 -14.36 16.85
C GLN A 516 19.87 -13.87 17.64
N ASP A 517 19.51 -12.59 17.51
CA ASP A 517 18.36 -12.03 18.21
C ASP A 517 17.04 -12.39 17.51
N VAL A 518 17.06 -12.62 16.20
CA VAL A 518 15.91 -13.14 15.43
C VAL A 518 15.56 -14.53 15.94
N ASP A 519 16.54 -15.43 15.98
CA ASP A 519 16.36 -16.79 16.45
C ASP A 519 15.86 -16.84 17.90
N ALA A 520 16.49 -16.05 18.78
CA ALA A 520 16.07 -15.94 20.18
C ALA A 520 14.63 -15.40 20.29
N PHE A 521 14.23 -14.44 19.46
CA PHE A 521 12.88 -13.88 19.48
C PHE A 521 11.84 -14.88 18.97
N MET A 522 12.15 -15.60 17.89
CA MET A 522 11.28 -16.64 17.33
C MET A 522 11.11 -17.82 18.28
N LYS A 523 12.16 -18.19 19.03
CA LYS A 523 12.12 -19.20 20.09
C LYS A 523 11.52 -18.69 21.41
N LYS A 524 11.16 -17.40 21.49
CA LYS A 524 10.67 -16.71 22.70
C LYS A 524 11.65 -16.73 23.88
N GLU A 525 12.95 -16.84 23.58
CA GLU A 525 14.04 -16.75 24.56
C GLU A 525 14.30 -15.29 24.98
N ILE A 526 14.03 -14.33 24.09
CA ILE A 526 14.09 -12.89 24.35
C ILE A 526 12.69 -12.28 24.31
N SER A 527 12.36 -11.44 25.29
CA SER A 527 11.04 -10.80 25.37
C SER A 527 10.94 -9.60 24.43
N VAL A 528 9.70 -9.16 24.14
CA VAL A 528 9.45 -7.91 23.41
C VAL A 528 10.06 -6.71 24.14
N LYS A 529 10.03 -6.70 25.47
CA LYS A 529 10.64 -5.64 26.29
C LYS A 529 12.15 -5.58 26.10
N ASP A 530 12.82 -6.73 26.09
CA ASP A 530 14.27 -6.80 25.93
C ASP A 530 14.70 -6.42 24.50
N MET A 531 13.94 -6.88 23.49
CA MET A 531 14.14 -6.44 22.11
C MET A 531 13.95 -4.93 21.96
N PHE A 532 12.89 -4.38 22.56
CA PHE A 532 12.61 -2.96 22.52
C PHE A 532 13.68 -2.14 23.23
N ALA A 533 14.18 -2.59 24.39
CA ALA A 533 15.30 -1.95 25.09
C ALA A 533 16.62 -2.01 24.30
N LYS A 534 16.85 -3.09 23.56
CA LYS A 534 18.08 -3.29 22.77
C LYS A 534 18.11 -2.44 21.49
N TYR A 535 16.99 -2.37 20.77
CA TYR A 535 16.89 -1.72 19.45
C TYR A 535 16.34 -0.29 19.50
N TYR A 536 15.60 0.08 20.55
CA TYR A 536 15.10 1.45 20.79
C TYR A 536 15.47 1.95 22.21
N PRO A 537 16.77 1.98 22.57
CA PRO A 537 17.21 2.28 23.93
C PRO A 537 16.80 3.67 24.41
N SER A 538 16.76 4.67 23.52
CA SER A 538 16.34 6.04 23.88
C SER A 538 14.87 6.11 24.30
N LYS A 539 14.02 5.24 23.78
CA LYS A 539 12.59 5.19 24.14
C LYS A 539 12.34 4.56 25.52
N MET A 540 13.30 3.79 26.00
CA MET A 540 13.28 3.18 27.34
C MET A 540 14.00 4.01 28.39
N ALA A 541 14.92 4.88 27.97
CA ALA A 541 15.66 5.73 28.89
C ALA A 541 14.78 6.86 29.45
N LYS A 542 15.00 7.19 30.72
CA LYS A 542 14.32 8.28 31.41
C LYS A 542 14.62 9.61 30.70
N GLN A 543 13.56 10.36 30.42
CA GLN A 543 13.69 11.70 29.86
C GLN A 543 14.30 12.67 30.89
N LEU A 544 15.29 13.45 30.46
CA LEU A 544 15.91 14.48 31.30
C LEU A 544 15.00 15.71 31.45
N SER A 545 15.18 16.44 32.56
CA SER A 545 14.57 17.75 32.72
C SER A 545 15.08 18.70 31.62
N LYS A 546 14.36 19.79 31.36
CA LYS A 546 14.79 20.77 30.35
C LYS A 546 16.17 21.36 30.70
N GLU A 547 16.42 21.63 31.97
CA GLU A 547 17.68 22.17 32.47
C GLU A 547 18.84 21.18 32.29
N ASP A 548 18.63 19.92 32.67
CA ASP A 548 19.64 18.87 32.50
C ASP A 548 19.93 18.58 31.02
N PHE A 549 18.90 18.62 30.18
CA PHE A 549 19.04 18.46 28.74
C PHE A 549 19.82 19.62 28.11
N ASP A 550 19.51 20.86 28.50
CA ASP A 550 20.12 22.06 27.96
C ASP A 550 21.53 22.32 28.51
N ASN A 551 22.03 21.50 29.45
CA ASN A 551 23.38 21.59 29.98
C ASN A 551 24.46 21.50 28.89
N LEU A 552 25.31 22.54 28.83
CA LEU A 552 26.41 22.70 27.87
C LEU A 552 27.81 22.48 28.48
N LYS A 553 27.88 22.13 29.76
CA LYS A 553 29.14 21.84 30.46
C LYS A 553 29.65 20.45 30.11
N LEU A 554 30.86 20.42 29.57
CA LEU A 554 31.61 19.23 29.18
C LEU A 554 32.27 18.57 30.41
N SER A 555 32.68 17.31 30.23
CA SER A 555 33.29 16.45 31.25
C SER A 555 34.62 16.98 31.80
N ASP A 556 35.33 17.80 31.04
CA ASP A 556 36.56 18.46 31.47
C ASP A 556 36.34 19.85 32.09
N GLY A 557 35.09 20.24 32.28
CA GLY A 557 34.68 21.49 32.90
C GLY A 557 34.56 22.67 31.94
N ARG A 558 34.95 22.53 30.66
CA ARG A 558 34.72 23.56 29.63
C ARG A 558 33.22 23.62 29.28
N GLU A 559 32.76 24.76 28.76
CA GLU A 559 31.36 24.96 28.41
C GLU A 559 31.22 25.39 26.95
N LEU A 560 30.24 24.81 26.26
CA LEU A 560 29.87 25.23 24.92
C LEU A 560 29.05 26.52 24.98
N THR A 561 29.32 27.47 24.09
CA THR A 561 28.54 28.71 23.99
C THR A 561 27.27 28.50 23.18
N THR A 562 27.34 27.64 22.15
CA THR A 562 26.21 27.33 21.26
C THR A 562 26.18 25.83 20.99
N PHE A 563 24.97 25.26 20.96
CA PHE A 563 24.72 23.90 20.45
C PHE A 563 23.43 23.88 19.63
N ARG A 564 23.49 23.40 18.39
CA ARG A 564 22.34 23.31 17.50
C ARG A 564 22.39 22.06 16.63
N VAL A 565 21.27 21.35 16.57
CA VAL A 565 21.02 20.31 15.56
C VAL A 565 20.12 20.91 14.48
N TYR A 566 20.54 20.84 13.22
CA TYR A 566 19.80 21.42 12.10
C TYR A 566 19.83 20.50 10.87
N LYS A 567 18.78 20.55 10.05
CA LYS A 567 18.74 19.83 8.77
C LYS A 567 19.42 20.65 7.69
N GLN A 568 20.40 20.09 6.97
CA GLN A 568 21.03 20.76 5.84
C GLN A 568 20.02 20.93 4.70
N ARG A 569 19.71 22.18 4.35
CA ARG A 569 18.73 22.51 3.30
C ARG A 569 19.36 23.10 2.04
N ASN A 570 20.67 23.29 2.02
CA ASN A 570 21.34 23.78 0.84
C ASN A 570 21.80 22.59 -0.02
N GLU A 571 21.22 22.44 -1.21
CA GLU A 571 21.54 21.39 -2.19
C GLU A 571 23.00 21.45 -2.65
N SER A 572 23.62 22.64 -2.64
CA SER A 572 25.02 22.82 -3.03
C SER A 572 26.02 22.38 -1.96
N LYS A 573 25.55 22.05 -0.75
CA LYS A 573 26.41 21.61 0.36
C LYS A 573 26.37 20.09 0.50
N PRO A 574 27.48 19.45 0.90
CA PRO A 574 27.47 18.03 1.21
C PRO A 574 26.43 17.75 2.30
N HIS A 575 25.89 16.52 2.28
CA HIS A 575 24.89 16.05 3.25
C HIS A 575 23.54 16.77 3.18
N PHE A 576 23.12 17.21 1.98
CA PHE A 576 21.79 17.77 1.75
C PHE A 576 20.69 16.83 2.25
N GLY A 577 19.75 17.38 3.03
CA GLY A 577 18.64 16.63 3.61
C GLY A 577 18.99 15.89 4.91
N GLU A 578 20.25 15.87 5.34
CA GLU A 578 20.67 15.19 6.57
C GLU A 578 20.74 16.14 7.77
N TYR A 579 20.64 15.60 8.98
CA TYR A 579 20.76 16.38 10.22
C TYR A 579 22.22 16.51 10.63
N MET A 580 22.66 17.75 10.84
CA MET A 580 24.03 18.12 11.20
C MET A 580 24.05 18.69 12.62
N LEU A 581 25.19 18.53 13.29
CA LEU A 581 25.46 19.16 14.58
C LEU A 581 26.40 20.36 14.40
N TYR A 582 26.00 21.48 14.98
CA TYR A 582 26.79 22.71 15.12
C TYR A 582 27.03 23.00 16.60
N ALA A 583 28.27 23.26 16.97
CA ALA A 583 28.61 23.73 18.30
C ALA A 583 29.68 24.82 18.26
N GLU A 584 29.66 25.69 19.26
CA GLU A 584 30.67 26.74 19.46
C GLU A 584 31.24 26.67 20.87
N MET A 585 32.52 27.04 21.00
CA MET A 585 33.20 27.18 22.27
C MET A 585 34.13 28.39 22.17
N GLY A 586 33.67 29.55 22.65
CA GLY A 586 34.34 30.83 22.39
C GLY A 586 34.42 31.11 20.89
N ASP A 587 35.62 31.40 20.38
CA ASP A 587 35.84 31.70 18.96
C ASP A 587 35.94 30.47 18.05
N LYS A 588 35.89 29.26 18.62
CA LYS A 588 36.02 28.02 17.86
C LYS A 588 34.64 27.47 17.47
N ARG A 589 34.50 27.14 16.19
CA ARG A 589 33.29 26.52 15.63
C ARG A 589 33.55 25.06 15.27
N PHE A 590 32.65 24.19 15.67
CA PHE A 590 32.68 22.76 15.43
C PHE A 590 31.50 22.38 14.56
N HIS A 591 31.80 21.68 13.48
CA HIS A 591 30.79 21.12 12.59
C HIS A 591 30.99 19.61 12.57
N ALA A 592 29.93 18.87 12.87
CA ALA A 592 29.94 17.43 12.73
C ALA A 592 29.51 17.00 11.34
N THR A 593 29.92 15.79 10.96
CA THR A 593 29.27 14.95 9.96
C THR A 593 27.80 14.67 10.32
N PRO A 594 27.02 14.07 9.41
CA PRO A 594 25.62 13.74 9.65
C PRO A 594 25.44 12.92 10.93
N LEU A 595 24.47 13.33 11.75
CA LEU A 595 24.07 12.59 12.94
C LEU A 595 23.44 11.26 12.52
N THR A 596 23.83 10.20 13.21
CA THR A 596 23.17 8.90 13.03
C THR A 596 21.76 8.95 13.61
N HIS A 597 20.89 8.03 13.19
CA HIS A 597 19.53 7.98 13.70
C HIS A 597 19.48 7.79 15.22
N ASP A 598 20.38 6.97 15.78
CA ASP A 598 20.48 6.76 17.23
C ASP A 598 20.87 8.05 17.98
N GLN A 599 21.74 8.87 17.40
CA GLN A 599 22.11 10.18 17.97
C GLN A 599 20.96 11.17 17.91
N LEU A 600 20.18 11.16 16.83
CA LEU A 600 18.97 11.96 16.69
C LEU A 600 17.90 11.52 17.67
N ASP A 601 17.68 10.22 17.81
CA ASP A 601 16.73 9.64 18.77
C ASP A 601 17.06 10.13 20.19
N VAL A 602 18.32 10.03 20.61
CA VAL A 602 18.78 10.54 21.92
C VAL A 602 18.52 12.04 22.09
N TYR A 603 18.77 12.85 21.05
CA TYR A 603 18.56 14.30 21.08
C TYR A 603 17.08 14.68 21.16
N PHE A 604 16.24 14.09 20.29
CA PHE A 604 14.81 14.43 20.25
C PHE A 604 14.04 13.87 21.45
N ASP A 605 14.45 12.71 21.97
CA ASP A 605 13.87 12.12 23.18
C ASP A 605 14.39 12.77 24.47
N ARG A 606 15.45 13.57 24.39
CA ARG A 606 16.09 14.26 25.54
C ARG A 606 16.58 13.29 26.61
N THR A 607 17.20 12.19 26.21
CA THR A 607 17.72 11.18 27.14
C THR A 607 19.16 11.40 27.56
N GLN A 608 19.87 12.31 26.89
CA GLN A 608 21.21 12.78 27.24
C GLN A 608 21.30 14.28 27.08
N SER A 609 22.18 14.92 27.84
CA SER A 609 22.41 16.37 27.74
C SER A 609 23.04 16.74 26.41
N LYS A 610 22.87 18.00 26.00
CA LYS A 610 23.55 18.56 24.83
C LYS A 610 25.07 18.43 24.93
N SER A 611 25.63 18.62 26.13
CA SER A 611 27.06 18.38 26.36
C SER A 611 27.45 16.92 26.08
N GLN A 612 26.73 15.94 26.64
CA GLN A 612 27.01 14.52 26.40
C GLN A 612 26.90 14.14 24.91
N ILE A 613 25.92 14.69 24.19
CA ILE A 613 25.79 14.48 22.75
C ILE A 613 26.98 15.11 22.00
N ALA A 614 27.38 16.33 22.37
CA ALA A 614 28.56 16.98 21.79
C ALA A 614 29.83 16.15 22.03
N GLU A 615 30.05 15.62 23.23
CA GLU A 615 31.22 14.77 23.51
C GLU A 615 31.26 13.51 22.66
N LYS A 616 30.10 12.89 22.41
CA LYS A 616 30.02 11.69 21.57
C LYS A 616 30.26 11.98 20.09
N VAL A 617 29.77 13.10 19.59
CA VAL A 617 29.77 13.42 18.15
C VAL A 617 31.03 14.18 17.75
N ILE A 618 31.45 15.18 18.54
CA ILE A 618 32.57 16.08 18.24
C ILE A 618 33.68 16.03 19.31
N GLY A 619 33.64 15.08 20.26
CA GLY A 619 34.64 14.99 21.33
C GLY A 619 36.09 14.88 20.86
N GLU A 620 36.33 14.26 19.70
CA GLU A 620 37.66 14.21 19.08
C GLU A 620 38.12 15.58 18.58
N GLN A 621 37.22 16.38 18.01
CA GLN A 621 37.51 17.77 17.61
C GLN A 621 37.70 18.67 18.84
N LEU A 622 37.03 18.35 19.94
CA LEU A 622 37.19 19.01 21.23
C LEU A 622 38.43 18.55 21.99
N HIS A 623 39.12 17.50 21.51
CA HIS A 623 40.26 16.84 22.12
C HIS A 623 39.99 16.33 23.54
N LEU A 624 38.78 15.82 23.79
CA LEU A 624 38.38 15.33 25.11
C LEU A 624 38.96 13.94 25.40
N LYS A 625 39.35 13.69 26.64
CA LYS A 625 39.80 12.37 27.08
C LYS A 625 38.70 11.31 26.94
N SER A 626 37.46 11.67 27.29
CA SER A 626 36.27 10.81 27.16
C SER A 626 36.04 10.30 25.73
N ALA A 627 36.44 11.07 24.71
CA ALA A 627 36.30 10.67 23.31
C ALA A 627 37.19 9.48 22.93
N TYR A 628 38.32 9.30 23.61
CA TYR A 628 39.32 8.26 23.32
C TYR A 628 39.19 7.02 24.20
N GLU A 629 38.44 7.08 25.30
CA GLU A 629 38.28 5.97 26.26
C GLU A 629 37.62 4.73 25.64
N LYS A 630 36.77 4.94 24.62
CA LYS A 630 36.11 3.87 23.85
C LYS A 630 37.07 3.04 23.01
N TYR A 631 38.27 3.53 22.70
CA TYR A 631 39.23 2.83 21.86
C TYR A 631 40.17 1.96 22.70
N ARG A 632 39.93 0.65 22.67
CA ARG A 632 40.77 -0.36 23.31
C ARG A 632 40.90 -1.56 22.39
N PHE A 633 42.07 -2.19 22.39
CA PHE A 633 42.25 -3.46 21.69
C PHE A 633 41.44 -4.58 22.37
N PRO A 634 41.00 -5.60 21.61
CA PRO A 634 40.41 -6.79 22.21
C PRO A 634 41.39 -7.45 23.19
N GLU A 635 40.93 -7.83 24.39
CA GLU A 635 41.79 -8.40 25.46
C GLU A 635 42.57 -9.65 25.03
N ASN A 636 42.09 -10.35 24.00
CA ASN A 636 42.67 -11.61 23.53
C ASN A 636 43.80 -11.44 22.51
N ILE A 637 44.19 -10.21 22.13
CA ILE A 637 45.23 -9.97 21.12
C ILE A 637 46.41 -9.21 21.75
N PRO A 638 47.58 -9.85 21.89
CA PRO A 638 48.75 -9.22 22.51
C PRO A 638 49.44 -8.26 21.53
N VAL A 639 49.12 -6.97 21.65
CA VAL A 639 49.84 -5.89 20.96
C VAL A 639 51.07 -5.51 21.78
N GLN A 640 52.27 -5.68 21.22
CA GLN A 640 53.53 -5.43 21.93
C GLN A 640 53.99 -3.97 21.85
N GLU A 641 53.94 -3.38 20.67
CA GLU A 641 54.43 -2.02 20.44
C GLU A 641 53.52 -1.31 19.45
N ILE A 642 53.28 -0.01 19.68
CA ILE A 642 52.59 0.86 18.73
C ILE A 642 53.53 2.00 18.35
N ARG A 643 53.87 2.02 17.07
CA ARG A 643 54.80 2.98 16.51
C ARG A 643 54.04 4.07 15.76
N VAL A 644 54.35 5.32 16.12
CA VAL A 644 53.91 6.52 15.39
C VAL A 644 55.14 7.16 14.78
N ARG A 645 55.17 7.30 13.45
CA ARG A 645 56.30 7.89 12.72
C ARG A 645 55.83 8.81 11.61
N LYS A 646 56.72 9.66 11.13
CA LYS A 646 56.48 10.50 9.95
C LYS A 646 57.10 9.81 8.73
N ASP A 647 56.39 9.76 7.62
CA ASP A 647 56.95 9.28 6.36
C ASP A 647 57.78 10.38 5.64
N ALA A 648 58.36 10.02 4.50
CA ALA A 648 59.19 10.92 3.70
C ALA A 648 58.39 12.11 3.12
N GLU A 649 57.09 11.94 2.93
CA GLU A 649 56.17 12.96 2.41
C GLU A 649 55.62 13.85 3.53
N GLY A 650 55.93 13.52 4.77
CA GLY A 650 55.59 14.28 5.96
C GLY A 650 54.24 13.92 6.60
N ALA A 651 53.59 12.85 6.16
CA ALA A 651 52.39 12.33 6.82
C ALA A 651 52.75 11.52 8.07
N TRP A 652 51.93 11.65 9.11
CA TRP A 652 52.06 10.84 10.32
C TRP A 652 51.32 9.52 10.15
N LEU A 653 52.06 8.43 10.36
CA LEU A 653 51.60 7.07 10.21
C LEU A 653 51.65 6.34 11.56
N ILE A 654 50.68 5.46 11.79
CA ILE A 654 50.60 4.58 12.95
C ILE A 654 50.61 3.12 12.51
N SER A 655 51.33 2.28 13.26
CA SER A 655 51.40 0.83 13.08
C SER A 655 51.56 0.11 14.42
N ALA A 656 51.20 -1.16 14.48
CA ALA A 656 51.28 -1.99 15.67
C ALA A 656 52.06 -3.28 15.37
N THR A 657 52.91 -3.68 16.31
CA THR A 657 53.61 -4.97 16.30
C THR A 657 52.82 -5.97 17.12
N VAL A 658 52.37 -7.05 16.49
CA VAL A 658 51.59 -8.13 17.10
C VAL A 658 52.49 -9.34 17.29
N GLN A 659 53.11 -9.44 18.48
CA GLN A 659 53.99 -10.52 18.93
C GLN A 659 54.67 -11.34 17.81
N ASP A 660 54.34 -12.63 17.68
CA ASP A 660 54.98 -13.58 16.74
C ASP A 660 54.32 -13.57 15.36
N ARG A 661 53.58 -12.51 15.02
CA ARG A 661 52.75 -12.43 13.81
C ARG A 661 53.13 -11.28 12.88
N GLY A 662 54.00 -10.38 13.33
CA GLY A 662 54.53 -9.29 12.50
C GLY A 662 53.87 -7.93 12.79
N GLN A 663 53.99 -7.02 11.83
CA GLN A 663 53.55 -5.63 11.96
C GLN A 663 52.30 -5.38 11.09
N THR A 664 51.37 -4.57 11.59
CA THR A 664 50.21 -4.13 10.80
C THR A 664 50.64 -3.20 9.66
N PRO A 665 49.82 -3.08 8.60
CA PRO A 665 49.95 -1.99 7.65
C PRO A 665 49.94 -0.62 8.35
N GLU A 666 50.63 0.34 7.74
CA GLU A 666 50.69 1.71 8.25
C GLU A 666 49.43 2.49 7.87
N ARG A 667 48.83 3.18 8.85
CA ARG A 667 47.63 3.99 8.65
C ARG A 667 47.93 5.47 8.90
N LYS A 668 47.41 6.35 8.04
CA LYS A 668 47.55 7.80 8.20
C LYS A 668 46.67 8.35 9.32
N MET A 669 47.24 9.21 10.16
CA MET A 669 46.56 9.82 11.31
C MET A 669 45.91 11.16 10.97
N SER A 670 44.81 11.48 11.67
CA SER A 670 44.15 12.77 11.56
C SER A 670 44.88 13.87 12.35
N ASN A 671 44.76 15.12 11.91
CA ASN A 671 45.33 16.27 12.64
C ASN A 671 44.77 16.40 14.07
N ASN A 672 43.48 16.03 14.26
CA ASN A 672 42.87 16.09 15.58
C ASN A 672 43.51 15.08 16.54
N ASP A 673 43.79 13.87 16.06
CA ASP A 673 44.41 12.81 16.86
C ASP A 673 45.88 13.11 17.14
N LEU A 674 46.59 13.73 16.20
CA LEU A 674 47.96 14.21 16.42
C LEU A 674 48.02 15.30 17.48
N TYR A 675 47.08 16.25 17.44
CA TYR A 675 46.96 17.27 18.49
C TYR A 675 46.65 16.61 19.84
N SER A 676 45.72 15.66 19.86
CA SER A 676 45.34 14.90 21.06
C SER A 676 46.49 14.09 21.66
N LEU A 677 47.37 13.54 20.82
CA LEU A 677 48.53 12.76 21.25
C LEU A 677 49.69 13.64 21.74
N PHE A 678 50.07 14.65 20.95
CA PHE A 678 51.30 15.40 21.20
C PHE A 678 51.10 16.66 22.04
N LYS A 679 49.95 17.35 21.88
CA LYS A 679 49.73 18.67 22.48
C LYS A 679 48.81 18.63 23.69
N SER A 680 47.57 18.17 23.56
CA SER A 680 46.66 18.08 24.71
C SER A 680 46.89 16.85 25.59
N LYS A 681 47.60 15.84 25.09
CA LYS A 681 47.89 14.57 25.79
C LYS A 681 46.61 13.88 26.32
N THR A 682 45.52 14.01 25.57
CA THR A 682 44.21 13.42 25.90
C THR A 682 43.98 12.06 25.26
N ALA A 683 44.83 11.67 24.30
CA ALA A 683 44.85 10.35 23.69
C ALA A 683 46.21 9.66 23.91
N SER A 684 46.21 8.36 24.21
CA SER A 684 47.43 7.53 24.25
C SER A 684 47.73 6.89 22.89
N ARG A 685 48.98 6.45 22.69
CA ARG A 685 49.36 5.66 21.49
C ARG A 685 48.53 4.38 21.38
N GLU A 686 48.21 3.76 22.50
CA GLU A 686 47.37 2.56 22.58
C GLU A 686 45.94 2.81 22.10
N GLN A 687 45.32 3.89 22.56
CA GLN A 687 43.97 4.27 22.14
C GLN A 687 43.92 4.60 20.65
N LEU A 688 44.92 5.32 20.14
CA LEU A 688 45.00 5.63 18.71
C LEU A 688 45.33 4.40 17.87
N GLY A 689 46.17 3.50 18.38
CA GLY A 689 46.39 2.19 17.76
C GLY A 689 45.10 1.41 17.65
N ALA A 690 44.31 1.34 18.72
CA ALA A 690 43.00 0.67 18.70
C ALA A 690 42.02 1.35 17.73
N LYS A 691 42.02 2.69 17.64
CA LYS A 691 41.17 3.42 16.69
C LYS A 691 41.45 3.05 15.23
N TYR A 692 42.74 2.98 14.85
CA TYR A 692 43.15 2.84 13.45
C TYR A 692 43.45 1.41 13.01
N LEU A 693 43.86 0.54 13.93
CA LEU A 693 44.49 -0.75 13.61
C LEU A 693 43.70 -1.95 14.14
N THR A 694 42.52 -1.77 14.76
CA THR A 694 41.78 -2.90 15.36
C THR A 694 41.48 -4.01 14.37
N GLU A 695 41.00 -3.69 13.17
CA GLU A 695 40.69 -4.71 12.15
C GLU A 695 41.97 -5.34 11.60
N ASP A 696 43.00 -4.54 11.29
CA ASP A 696 44.31 -5.03 10.83
C ASP A 696 44.94 -5.99 11.87
N VAL A 697 44.83 -5.67 13.17
CA VAL A 697 45.32 -6.51 14.28
C VAL A 697 44.50 -7.79 14.40
N LYS A 698 43.18 -7.75 14.21
CA LYS A 698 42.34 -8.97 14.18
C LYS A 698 42.71 -9.87 13.02
N GLU A 699 42.86 -9.33 11.82
CA GLU A 699 43.27 -10.10 10.64
C GLU A 699 44.63 -10.75 10.84
N LEU A 700 45.62 -10.01 11.35
CA LEU A 700 46.93 -10.55 11.72
C LEU A 700 46.84 -11.60 12.85
N SER A 701 45.87 -11.49 13.76
CA SER A 701 45.64 -12.50 14.80
C SER A 701 45.01 -13.80 14.28
N LEU A 702 44.63 -13.87 13.00
CA LEU A 702 44.11 -15.07 12.35
C LEU A 702 45.17 -15.76 11.45
N THR A 703 46.28 -15.08 11.15
CA THR A 703 47.37 -15.65 10.33
C THR A 703 48.28 -16.58 11.15
N LYS A 704 48.89 -17.57 10.49
CA LYS A 704 49.83 -18.52 11.12
C LYS A 704 51.00 -17.76 11.77
N LYS A 705 51.45 -18.23 12.95
CA LYS A 705 52.65 -17.69 13.61
C LYS A 705 53.83 -17.72 12.64
N LEU A 706 54.58 -16.62 12.58
CA LEU A 706 55.86 -16.59 11.88
C LEU A 706 56.86 -17.40 12.72
N ASP A 707 57.30 -18.54 12.19
CA ASP A 707 58.47 -19.22 12.74
C ASP A 707 59.66 -18.28 12.57
N ARG A 708 60.34 -17.98 13.68
CA ARG A 708 61.62 -17.27 13.68
C ARG A 708 62.67 -18.18 13.03
N SER A 709 62.74 -18.18 11.70
CA SER A 709 63.95 -18.61 11.03
C SER A 709 65.04 -17.56 11.30
N GLN A 710 66.17 -18.04 11.82
CA GLN A 710 67.37 -17.25 12.05
C GLN A 710 67.80 -16.60 10.73
N GLY A 711 67.56 -15.29 10.61
CA GLY A 711 68.08 -14.45 9.52
C GLY A 711 69.21 -13.57 10.03
N LEU A 712 70.40 -13.76 9.45
CA LEU A 712 71.67 -13.09 9.74
C LEU A 712 71.55 -11.57 9.95
N LYS A 713 72.35 -11.06 10.90
CA LYS A 713 72.85 -9.68 10.88
C LYS A 713 73.66 -9.47 9.60
N LEU A 714 73.35 -8.39 8.88
CA LEU A 714 74.27 -7.71 7.95
C LEU A 714 74.79 -6.46 8.63
#